data_AF-A0A3M6VMZ5-F1
#
_entry.id   AF-A0A3M6VMZ5-F1
#
_cell.length_a   1.000
_cell.length_b   1.000
_cell.length_c   1.000
_cell.angle_alpha   90.00
_cell.angle_beta   90.00
_cell.angle_gamma   90.00
#
_symmetry.space_group_name_H-M   'P 1'
#
loop_
_entity.id
_entity.type
_entity.pdbx_description
1 polymer ?
#
loop_
_entity_poly.entity_id
_entity_poly.type
_entity_poly.pdbx_seq_one_letter_code
_entity_poly.pdbx_strand_id
1 'polypeptide(L)'
;MTENVSEYETKRLRRIAENRQKLHELNIFTLGTSLSAMTKQKKRKREQSMEQSMEPTRKSARERKKQKLEKQQRKVEKRNEIEAKERKKLEKQQKVEAKERKRMEKEKRKLKKEKKLEQKLKKELQAKKRELKAKNKELKAKKQERSEKKKERKAKKKEDEKRESDKLDKIKNVDQEIKEQEPKFLDWRLRRKLQARGERKLATLKKRVEQKALRLKENSKLEKIKLNERKLRKKQKEKEKLERIVQKELELQRRMEEGEYMRQEDRLARQVAKEMVYNEKNKKRQEKKAMVNGWIEEIVTEEQKLARQKEDELRKVIYPIQKIDLPLVHISDPIDSFKTKPVVLSPFLNVDVNPFHAFSLGKQFLPPGKKSVMQGLCPGGFTTTFQDHVDIHVWKNAMTLFVSGTTGLFYEYMFEEATHHGKNYVFFRWTRTQAVTPYILSRMCQVQKGEEILQLNTSYSDVPIPTQKPESLLLFVQYPKGPYIYCGRLGYLGHQGLNFSLKVDMTDKVLSEYKVMRRRRMEENRQMLASLALPSLPRKSSRSQAPKAAVKLEPTRRSSRQRTRRETFKQHEAQQKVQHTPHQMQEIAIVAIANQQLNLTQQEVEKVQKIAKKKQKIDDRKFERLEKSKQRDMEIQVTERKKQQVIEPRKRQMERQEPYELPPEKVAKRNADIQKFIQEELDKQAYLAREQRQWEVEHPISRQEEMLIQNDVQEQIPTTGVVKEKKTGEIANEFDEADLMETVMGELEYEVML
;
A
#
# COMPACT_ATOMS: atom_id res chain seq x y z
N MET A 1 16.70 39.92 26.62
CA MET A 1 16.40 38.48 26.58
C MET A 1 16.21 38.08 25.12
N THR A 2 17.29 37.69 24.46
CA THR A 2 17.29 37.25 23.05
C THR A 2 17.25 35.73 23.06
N GLU A 3 16.06 35.18 22.96
CA GLU A 3 15.86 33.74 22.77
C GLU A 3 16.48 33.31 21.43
N ASN A 4 17.15 32.16 21.44
CA ASN A 4 17.74 31.52 20.26
C ASN A 4 16.63 31.07 19.30
N VAL A 5 16.11 32.00 18.52
CA VAL A 5 15.17 31.76 17.45
C VAL A 5 15.92 31.05 16.32
N SER A 6 15.49 29.83 15.98
CA SER A 6 16.04 29.00 14.90
C SER A 6 16.24 29.81 13.61
N GLU A 7 17.29 29.49 12.85
CA GLU A 7 17.61 30.12 11.55
C GLU A 7 16.44 30.04 10.55
N TYR A 8 15.63 28.99 10.67
CA TYR A 8 14.39 28.84 9.90
C TYR A 8 13.33 29.88 10.29
N GLU A 9 13.18 30.14 11.60
CA GLU A 9 12.16 31.01 12.16
C GLU A 9 12.50 32.49 11.87
N THR A 10 13.78 32.86 11.93
CA THR A 10 14.26 34.18 11.47
C THR A 10 14.01 34.38 9.97
N LYS A 11 14.28 33.35 9.14
CA LYS A 11 14.00 33.42 7.69
C LYS A 11 12.50 33.50 7.38
N ARG A 12 11.67 32.80 8.15
CA ARG A 12 10.21 32.86 8.06
C ARG A 12 9.67 34.24 8.43
N LEU A 13 10.15 34.82 9.53
CA LEU A 13 9.77 36.16 9.97
C LEU A 13 10.21 37.24 8.96
N ARG A 14 11.38 37.09 8.33
CA ARG A 14 11.85 37.98 7.27
C ARG A 14 10.92 37.97 6.06
N ARG A 15 10.49 36.78 5.60
CA ARG A 15 9.52 36.66 4.50
C ARG A 15 8.15 37.25 4.85
N ILE A 16 7.70 37.12 6.10
CA ILE A 16 6.44 37.73 6.56
C ILE A 16 6.54 39.26 6.52
N ALA A 17 7.68 39.83 6.92
CA ALA A 17 7.92 41.26 6.86
C ALA A 17 8.00 41.78 5.41
N GLU A 18 8.73 41.07 4.53
CA GLU A 18 8.81 41.39 3.08
C GLU A 18 7.44 41.33 2.41
N ASN A 19 6.62 40.31 2.73
CA ASN A 19 5.26 40.21 2.19
C ASN A 19 4.35 41.34 2.70
N ARG A 20 4.50 41.78 3.95
CA ARG A 20 3.77 42.95 4.47
C ARG A 20 4.17 44.23 3.74
N GLN A 21 5.46 44.43 3.45
CA GLN A 21 5.92 45.57 2.66
C GLN A 21 5.36 45.53 1.23
N LYS A 22 5.41 44.37 0.56
CA LYS A 22 4.81 44.21 -0.77
C LYS A 22 3.31 44.45 -0.79
N LEU A 23 2.58 44.03 0.25
CA LEU A 23 1.15 44.32 0.38
C LEU A 23 0.87 45.82 0.57
N HIS A 24 1.74 46.52 1.30
CA HIS A 24 1.68 47.98 1.42
C HIS A 24 1.98 48.69 0.10
N GLU A 25 3.00 48.25 -0.64
CA GLU A 25 3.37 48.79 -1.96
C GLU A 25 2.25 48.59 -2.99
N LEU A 26 1.51 47.48 -2.90
CA LEU A 26 0.38 47.18 -3.79
C LEU A 26 -0.90 47.94 -3.43
N ASN A 27 -0.90 48.77 -2.37
CA ASN A 27 -2.05 49.56 -1.92
C ASN A 27 -3.34 48.73 -1.71
N ILE A 28 -3.18 47.43 -1.44
CA ILE A 28 -4.30 46.54 -1.15
C ILE A 28 -4.74 46.87 0.27
N PHE A 29 -5.90 47.51 0.40
CA PHE A 29 -6.49 47.92 1.67
C PHE A 29 -6.72 46.69 2.56
N THR A 30 -5.73 46.34 3.39
CA THR A 30 -5.88 45.29 4.39
C THR A 30 -6.84 45.79 5.45
N LEU A 31 -8.04 45.20 5.51
CA LEU A 31 -9.07 45.44 6.52
C LEU A 31 -8.41 45.59 7.90
N GLY A 32 -8.46 46.82 8.41
CA GLY A 32 -7.80 47.19 9.65
C GLY A 32 -8.27 46.30 10.79
N THR A 33 -7.33 45.61 11.43
CA THR A 33 -7.49 45.15 12.80
C THR A 33 -7.74 46.37 13.67
N SER A 34 -9.01 46.66 13.94
CA SER A 34 -9.44 47.70 14.86
C SER A 34 -9.01 47.32 16.28
N LEU A 35 -7.90 47.92 16.73
CA LEU A 35 -7.60 48.03 18.15
C LEU A 35 -8.38 49.22 18.72
N SER A 36 -9.13 48.93 19.79
CA SER A 36 -9.45 49.84 20.90
C SER A 36 -10.27 51.10 20.62
N ALA A 37 -11.51 51.11 21.10
CA ALA A 37 -12.09 52.32 21.69
C ALA A 37 -13.13 51.94 22.75
N MET A 38 -12.89 52.41 23.98
CA MET A 38 -13.86 52.46 25.05
C MET A 38 -15.07 53.34 24.67
N THR A 39 -16.25 53.05 25.20
CA THR A 39 -17.11 54.03 25.90
C THR A 39 -18.37 53.36 26.50
N LYS A 40 -18.85 53.99 27.58
CA LYS A 40 -19.89 53.55 28.53
C LYS A 40 -21.32 53.86 28.02
N GLN A 41 -22.29 53.28 28.74
CA GLN A 41 -23.73 53.65 28.85
C GLN A 41 -24.62 53.14 27.69
N LYS A 42 -25.88 52.74 27.84
CA LYS A 42 -26.92 53.08 28.84
C LYS A 42 -28.04 52.04 28.77
N LYS A 43 -28.68 51.74 29.91
CA LYS A 43 -29.91 50.98 30.08
C LYS A 43 -31.03 51.45 29.13
N ARG A 44 -31.84 50.53 28.60
CA ARG A 44 -33.31 50.69 28.54
C ARG A 44 -34.01 49.34 28.38
N LYS A 45 -34.83 49.01 29.38
CA LYS A 45 -35.93 48.04 29.32
C LYS A 45 -36.92 48.50 28.23
N ARG A 46 -37.45 47.57 27.44
CA ARG A 46 -38.75 47.73 26.81
C ARG A 46 -39.48 46.39 26.83
N GLU A 47 -40.53 46.37 27.62
CA GLU A 47 -41.60 45.37 27.59
C GLU A 47 -42.23 45.40 26.19
N GLN A 48 -42.50 44.23 25.62
CA GLN A 48 -43.41 44.10 24.49
C GLN A 48 -44.37 42.95 24.75
N SER A 49 -45.61 43.38 24.96
CA SER A 49 -46.84 42.63 25.12
C SER A 49 -47.16 41.76 23.91
N MET A 50 -47.90 40.69 24.20
CA MET A 50 -48.63 39.88 23.24
C MET A 50 -49.49 40.75 22.33
N GLU A 51 -49.40 40.53 21.02
CA GLU A 51 -50.45 40.91 20.09
C GLU A 51 -50.52 39.84 18.98
N GLN A 52 -51.58 39.03 19.04
CA GLN A 52 -51.93 38.04 18.04
C GLN A 52 -52.44 38.77 16.78
N SER A 53 -51.69 38.74 15.69
CA SER A 53 -52.19 39.15 14.37
C SER A 53 -52.84 37.95 13.67
N MET A 54 -54.15 38.00 13.50
CA MET A 54 -54.93 37.08 12.66
C MET A 54 -54.50 37.17 11.19
N GLU A 55 -54.29 36.03 10.54
CA GLU A 55 -53.97 35.91 9.12
C GLU A 55 -55.15 36.35 8.23
N PRO A 56 -54.92 37.15 7.16
CA PRO A 56 -55.96 37.51 6.21
C PRO A 56 -56.16 36.42 5.13
N THR A 57 -57.30 35.75 5.21
CA THR A 57 -57.77 34.72 4.27
C THR A 57 -58.31 35.31 2.96
N ARG A 58 -57.46 35.90 2.10
CA ARG A 58 -57.76 36.02 0.64
C ARG A 58 -56.53 36.47 -0.17
N LYS A 59 -55.79 35.50 -0.73
CA LYS A 59 -54.67 35.78 -1.64
C LYS A 59 -55.18 36.42 -2.94
N SER A 60 -54.65 37.59 -3.27
CA SER A 60 -55.11 38.40 -4.41
C SER A 60 -54.84 37.71 -5.76
N ALA A 61 -55.68 38.00 -6.76
CA ALA A 61 -55.53 37.44 -8.12
C ALA A 61 -54.17 37.77 -8.76
N ARG A 62 -53.52 38.87 -8.33
CA ARG A 62 -52.19 39.30 -8.79
C ARG A 62 -51.08 38.35 -8.34
N GLU A 63 -51.17 37.83 -7.11
CA GLU A 63 -50.22 36.82 -6.60
C GLU A 63 -50.36 35.48 -7.33
N ARG A 64 -51.60 35.08 -7.65
CA ARG A 64 -51.83 33.84 -8.43
C ARG A 64 -51.21 33.94 -9.83
N LYS A 65 -51.24 35.11 -10.46
CA LYS A 65 -50.61 35.35 -11.77
C LYS A 65 -49.08 35.33 -11.67
N LYS A 66 -48.51 35.95 -10.62
CA LYS A 66 -47.07 35.90 -10.33
C LYS A 66 -46.56 34.47 -10.09
N GLN A 67 -47.27 33.68 -9.29
CA GLN A 67 -46.92 32.28 -9.04
C GLN A 67 -47.03 31.39 -10.29
N LYS A 68 -47.98 31.67 -11.20
CA LYS A 68 -48.06 30.95 -12.49
C LYS A 68 -46.87 31.27 -13.39
N LEU A 69 -46.45 32.53 -13.45
CA LEU A 69 -45.27 32.94 -14.24
C LEU A 69 -43.99 32.33 -13.68
N GLU A 70 -43.84 32.33 -12.35
CA GLU A 70 -42.70 31.70 -11.67
C GLU A 70 -42.65 30.18 -11.88
N LYS A 71 -43.81 29.50 -11.87
CA LYS A 71 -43.89 28.08 -12.21
C LYS A 71 -43.51 27.79 -13.67
N GLN A 72 -43.75 28.71 -14.60
CA GLN A 72 -43.33 28.55 -16.00
C GLN A 72 -41.81 28.77 -16.14
N GLN A 73 -41.24 29.77 -15.47
CA GLN A 73 -39.79 30.00 -15.45
C GLN A 73 -39.03 28.80 -14.88
N ARG A 74 -39.48 28.24 -13.74
CA ARG A 74 -38.89 27.02 -13.16
C ARG A 74 -38.98 25.79 -14.07
N LYS A 75 -39.97 25.72 -14.96
CA LYS A 75 -40.09 24.62 -15.95
C LYS A 75 -39.09 24.77 -17.08
N VAL A 76 -38.84 25.99 -17.55
CA VAL A 76 -37.83 26.28 -18.58
C VAL A 76 -36.42 26.04 -18.03
N GLU A 77 -36.14 26.52 -16.81
CA GLU A 77 -34.87 26.28 -16.13
C GLU A 77 -34.58 24.78 -15.96
N LYS A 78 -35.57 23.99 -15.53
CA LYS A 78 -35.43 22.54 -15.44
C LYS A 78 -35.16 21.87 -16.79
N ARG A 79 -35.74 22.34 -17.89
CA ARG A 79 -35.44 21.82 -19.23
C ARG A 79 -34.01 22.13 -19.65
N ASN A 80 -33.57 23.38 -19.45
CA ASN A 80 -32.20 23.79 -19.76
C ASN A 80 -31.17 23.03 -18.91
N GLU A 81 -31.49 22.73 -17.64
CA GLU A 81 -30.62 21.95 -16.77
C GLU A 81 -30.50 20.48 -17.23
N ILE A 82 -31.59 19.89 -17.74
CA ILE A 82 -31.58 18.55 -18.31
C ILE A 82 -30.74 18.52 -19.60
N GLU A 83 -30.94 19.47 -20.51
CA GLU A 83 -30.14 19.56 -21.75
C GLU A 83 -28.64 19.78 -21.46
N ALA A 84 -28.30 20.62 -20.47
CA ALA A 84 -26.93 20.82 -20.04
C ALA A 84 -26.31 19.54 -19.46
N LYS A 85 -27.10 18.74 -18.72
CA LYS A 85 -26.66 17.42 -18.21
C LYS A 85 -26.45 16.41 -19.34
N GLU A 86 -27.27 16.44 -20.40
CA GLU A 86 -27.10 15.58 -21.56
C GLU A 86 -25.87 15.95 -22.40
N ARG A 87 -25.64 17.25 -22.64
CA ARG A 87 -24.41 17.73 -23.31
C ARG A 87 -23.14 17.29 -22.56
N LYS A 88 -23.13 17.42 -21.23
CA LYS A 88 -22.01 16.94 -20.39
C LYS A 88 -21.80 15.43 -20.46
N LYS A 89 -22.86 14.63 -20.63
CA LYS A 89 -22.74 13.18 -20.81
C LYS A 89 -22.16 12.83 -22.18
N LEU A 90 -22.60 13.50 -23.24
CA LEU A 90 -22.09 13.30 -24.59
C LEU A 90 -20.59 13.66 -24.69
N GLU A 91 -20.20 14.79 -24.10
CA GLU A 91 -18.80 15.23 -24.04
C GLU A 91 -17.92 14.23 -23.28
N LYS A 92 -18.40 13.68 -22.16
CA LYS A 92 -17.71 12.62 -21.42
C LYS A 92 -17.53 11.36 -22.27
N GLN A 93 -18.53 10.95 -23.04
CA GLN A 93 -18.43 9.80 -23.94
C GLN A 93 -17.39 10.01 -25.04
N GLN A 94 -17.38 11.19 -25.69
CA GLN A 94 -16.39 11.53 -26.71
C GLN A 94 -14.95 11.55 -26.13
N LYS A 95 -14.77 12.07 -24.90
CA LYS A 95 -13.46 12.04 -24.21
C LYS A 95 -12.99 10.61 -23.88
N VAL A 96 -13.90 9.69 -23.57
CA VAL A 96 -13.57 8.27 -23.34
C VAL A 96 -13.17 7.60 -24.66
N GLU A 97 -13.93 7.79 -25.72
CA GLU A 97 -13.64 7.21 -27.04
C GLU A 97 -12.30 7.71 -27.61
N ALA A 98 -12.00 9.00 -27.47
CA ALA A 98 -10.71 9.57 -27.87
C ALA A 98 -9.54 8.96 -27.07
N LYS A 99 -9.73 8.66 -25.78
CA LYS A 99 -8.72 7.99 -24.94
C LYS A 99 -8.50 6.54 -25.38
N GLU A 100 -9.56 5.82 -25.77
CA GLU A 100 -9.44 4.46 -26.31
C GLU A 100 -8.71 4.42 -27.64
N ARG A 101 -9.03 5.33 -28.58
CA ARG A 101 -8.30 5.46 -29.85
C ARG A 101 -6.80 5.67 -29.62
N LYS A 102 -6.41 6.56 -28.67
CA LYS A 102 -5.01 6.78 -28.28
C LYS A 102 -4.35 5.53 -27.65
N ARG A 103 -5.10 4.69 -26.92
CA ARG A 103 -4.59 3.43 -26.36
C ARG A 103 -4.33 2.40 -27.45
N MET A 104 -5.29 2.22 -28.37
CA MET A 104 -5.17 1.30 -29.51
C MET A 104 -4.00 1.68 -30.43
N GLU A 105 -3.79 2.97 -30.67
CA GLU A 105 -2.65 3.43 -31.46
C GLU A 105 -1.30 3.16 -30.77
N LYS A 106 -1.21 3.36 -29.45
CA LYS A 106 -0.02 3.01 -28.66
C LYS A 106 0.28 1.51 -28.72
N GLU A 107 -0.73 0.66 -28.68
CA GLU A 107 -0.56 -0.79 -28.83
C GLU A 107 -0.08 -1.18 -30.23
N LYS A 108 -0.63 -0.59 -31.29
CA LYS A 108 -0.12 -0.78 -32.67
C LYS A 108 1.36 -0.40 -32.79
N ARG A 109 1.77 0.70 -32.15
CA ARG A 109 3.19 1.13 -32.11
C ARG A 109 4.07 0.15 -31.34
N LYS A 110 3.59 -0.42 -30.23
CA LYS A 110 4.32 -1.46 -29.47
C LYS A 110 4.49 -2.74 -30.29
N LEU A 111 3.42 -3.21 -30.92
CA LEU A 111 3.46 -4.40 -31.78
C LEU A 111 4.44 -4.22 -32.96
N LYS A 112 4.48 -3.02 -33.56
CA LYS A 112 5.47 -2.70 -34.62
C LYS A 112 6.91 -2.74 -34.10
N LYS A 113 7.16 -2.31 -32.85
CA LYS A 113 8.50 -2.39 -32.21
C LYS A 113 8.88 -3.84 -31.90
N GLU A 114 7.96 -4.66 -31.39
CA GLU A 114 8.21 -6.09 -31.15
C GLU A 114 8.54 -6.84 -32.44
N LYS A 115 7.76 -6.64 -33.52
CA LYS A 115 8.06 -7.24 -34.83
C LYS A 115 9.45 -6.85 -35.34
N LYS A 116 9.88 -5.60 -35.16
CA LYS A 116 11.24 -5.15 -35.52
C LYS A 116 12.33 -5.84 -34.68
N LEU A 117 12.09 -6.03 -33.38
CA LEU A 117 13.02 -6.74 -32.49
C LEU A 117 13.12 -8.23 -32.86
N GLU A 118 11.99 -8.88 -33.12
CA GLU A 118 11.97 -10.28 -33.56
C GLU A 118 12.73 -10.47 -34.88
N GLN A 119 12.58 -9.54 -35.83
CA GLN A 119 13.31 -9.57 -37.09
C GLN A 119 14.83 -9.36 -36.89
N LYS A 120 15.25 -8.48 -35.97
CA LYS A 120 16.67 -8.33 -35.60
C LYS A 120 17.23 -9.62 -34.99
N LEU A 121 16.47 -10.27 -34.10
CA LEU A 121 16.89 -11.50 -33.43
C LEU A 121 17.02 -12.67 -34.42
N LYS A 122 16.12 -12.75 -35.42
CA LYS A 122 16.23 -13.71 -36.54
C LYS A 122 17.50 -13.47 -37.37
N LYS A 123 17.82 -12.22 -37.70
CA LYS A 123 19.06 -11.86 -38.43
C LYS A 123 20.32 -12.22 -37.62
N GLU A 124 20.33 -11.97 -36.32
CA GLU A 124 21.47 -12.30 -35.45
C GLU A 124 21.67 -13.81 -35.33
N LEU A 125 20.60 -14.60 -35.17
CA LEU A 125 20.67 -16.06 -35.18
C LEU A 125 21.21 -16.60 -36.52
N GLN A 126 20.82 -15.99 -37.64
CA GLN A 126 21.33 -16.37 -38.96
C GLN A 126 22.82 -16.03 -39.11
N ALA A 127 23.26 -14.88 -38.60
CA ALA A 127 24.67 -14.49 -38.57
C ALA A 127 25.51 -15.47 -37.73
N LYS A 128 25.06 -15.82 -36.52
CA LYS A 128 25.72 -16.81 -35.67
C LYS A 128 25.82 -18.18 -36.34
N LYS A 129 24.78 -18.63 -37.05
CA LYS A 129 24.84 -19.88 -37.84
C LYS A 129 25.90 -19.82 -38.95
N ARG A 130 26.06 -18.67 -39.63
CA ARG A 130 27.10 -18.49 -40.66
C ARG A 130 28.51 -18.50 -40.05
N GLU A 131 28.69 -17.84 -38.91
CA GLU A 131 29.97 -17.81 -38.19
C GLU A 131 30.38 -19.22 -37.73
N LEU A 132 29.44 -20.01 -37.20
CA LEU A 132 29.68 -21.39 -36.78
C LEU A 132 30.07 -22.30 -37.95
N LYS A 133 29.44 -22.10 -39.12
CA LYS A 133 29.83 -22.78 -40.37
C LYS A 133 31.24 -22.39 -40.83
N ALA A 134 31.61 -21.11 -40.72
CA ALA A 134 32.95 -20.62 -41.07
C ALA A 134 34.03 -21.21 -40.14
N LYS A 135 33.82 -21.20 -38.82
CA LYS A 135 34.73 -21.81 -37.84
C LYS A 135 34.92 -23.31 -38.08
N ASN A 136 33.85 -24.03 -38.43
CA ASN A 136 33.95 -25.44 -38.78
C ASN A 136 34.73 -25.69 -40.08
N LYS A 137 34.61 -24.81 -41.07
CA LYS A 137 35.40 -24.89 -42.31
C LYS A 137 36.89 -24.64 -42.04
N GLU A 138 37.21 -23.66 -41.20
CA GLU A 138 38.58 -23.35 -40.78
C GLU A 138 39.22 -24.50 -39.98
N LEU A 139 38.46 -25.14 -39.08
CA LEU A 139 38.90 -26.32 -38.34
C LEU A 139 39.21 -27.51 -39.26
N LYS A 140 38.44 -27.71 -40.33
CA LYS A 140 38.71 -28.75 -41.33
C LYS A 140 39.99 -28.43 -42.13
N ALA A 141 40.17 -27.19 -42.56
CA ALA A 141 41.39 -26.75 -43.25
C ALA A 141 42.65 -26.94 -42.38
N LYS A 142 42.60 -26.53 -41.10
CA LYS A 142 43.71 -26.73 -40.15
C LYS A 142 44.05 -28.21 -39.92
N LYS A 143 43.05 -29.10 -39.95
CA LYS A 143 43.29 -30.55 -39.86
C LYS A 143 43.99 -31.09 -41.11
N GLN A 144 43.61 -30.64 -42.29
CA GLN A 144 44.27 -31.00 -43.56
C GLN A 144 45.72 -30.52 -43.60
N GLU A 145 45.96 -29.25 -43.26
CA GLU A 145 47.32 -28.67 -43.21
C GLU A 145 48.23 -29.42 -42.23
N ARG A 146 47.72 -29.82 -41.06
CA ARG A 146 48.47 -30.65 -40.09
C ARG A 146 48.81 -32.03 -40.65
N SER A 147 47.93 -32.61 -41.46
CA SER A 147 48.18 -33.91 -42.08
C SER A 147 49.24 -33.83 -43.18
N GLU A 148 49.26 -32.75 -43.96
CA GLU A 148 50.27 -32.49 -44.99
C GLU A 148 51.64 -32.22 -44.38
N LYS A 149 51.72 -31.37 -43.36
CA LYS A 149 52.97 -31.13 -42.60
C LYS A 149 53.51 -32.41 -41.96
N LYS A 150 52.65 -33.35 -41.56
CA LYS A 150 53.06 -34.65 -41.02
C LYS A 150 53.61 -35.57 -42.13
N LYS A 151 53.09 -35.50 -43.35
CA LYS A 151 53.63 -36.20 -44.52
C LYS A 151 54.99 -35.63 -44.95
N GLU A 152 55.13 -34.31 -45.02
CA GLU A 152 56.38 -33.63 -45.37
C GLU A 152 57.52 -33.94 -44.38
N ARG A 153 57.23 -33.94 -43.07
CA ARG A 153 58.21 -34.33 -42.04
C ARG A 153 58.66 -35.79 -42.16
N LYS A 154 57.76 -36.69 -42.58
CA LYS A 154 58.12 -38.10 -42.83
C LYS A 154 58.99 -38.25 -44.08
N ALA A 155 58.77 -37.44 -45.11
CA ALA A 155 59.60 -37.43 -46.32
C ALA A 155 61.02 -36.92 -46.04
N LYS A 156 61.15 -35.77 -45.35
CA LYS A 156 62.47 -35.23 -44.94
C LYS A 156 63.25 -36.19 -44.05
N LYS A 157 62.59 -36.85 -43.09
CA LYS A 157 63.27 -37.84 -42.24
C LYS A 157 63.85 -39.02 -43.04
N LYS A 158 63.14 -39.50 -44.07
CA LYS A 158 63.64 -40.55 -44.96
C LYS A 158 64.81 -40.10 -45.84
N GLU A 159 64.82 -38.83 -46.27
CA GLU A 159 65.92 -38.26 -47.06
C GLU A 159 67.18 -38.07 -46.21
N ASP A 160 67.03 -37.61 -44.97
CA ASP A 160 68.14 -37.46 -44.03
C ASP A 160 68.74 -38.81 -43.62
N GLU A 161 67.91 -39.83 -43.39
CA GLU A 161 68.36 -41.22 -43.12
C GLU A 161 69.16 -41.80 -44.31
N LYS A 162 68.77 -41.48 -45.56
CA LYS A 162 69.51 -41.90 -46.76
C LYS A 162 70.86 -41.17 -46.93
N ARG A 163 70.92 -39.89 -46.54
CA ARG A 163 72.19 -39.12 -46.57
C ARG A 163 73.18 -39.54 -45.48
N GLU A 164 72.72 -40.10 -44.36
CA GLU A 164 73.61 -40.65 -43.34
C GLU A 164 74.15 -42.04 -43.71
N SER A 165 73.37 -42.90 -44.38
CA SER A 165 73.88 -44.17 -44.89
C SER A 165 75.01 -43.96 -45.92
N ASP A 166 74.84 -43.02 -46.85
CA ASP A 166 75.83 -42.74 -47.90
C ASP A 166 77.14 -42.12 -47.34
N LYS A 167 77.11 -41.54 -46.12
CA LYS A 167 78.31 -41.03 -45.43
C LYS A 167 79.06 -42.10 -44.65
N LEU A 168 78.35 -43.12 -44.13
CA LEU A 168 78.96 -44.25 -43.43
C LEU A 168 79.74 -45.17 -44.37
N ASP A 169 79.30 -45.30 -45.62
CA ASP A 169 80.01 -46.11 -46.62
C ASP A 169 81.29 -45.43 -47.15
N LYS A 170 81.35 -44.09 -47.15
CA LYS A 170 82.58 -43.35 -47.50
C LYS A 170 83.66 -43.37 -46.41
N ILE A 171 83.30 -43.58 -45.15
CA ILE A 171 84.28 -43.63 -44.05
C ILE A 171 84.94 -45.02 -43.95
N LYS A 172 84.23 -46.10 -44.34
CA LYS A 172 84.81 -47.46 -44.37
C LYS A 172 85.89 -47.65 -45.44
N ASN A 173 85.86 -46.87 -46.53
CA ASN A 173 86.86 -46.96 -47.61
C ASN A 173 88.17 -46.19 -47.35
N VAL A 174 88.27 -45.38 -46.28
CA VAL A 174 89.50 -44.60 -45.98
C VAL A 174 90.41 -45.30 -44.96
N ASP A 175 89.87 -46.19 -44.12
CA ASP A 175 90.66 -46.97 -43.15
C ASP A 175 91.38 -48.19 -43.75
N GLN A 176 91.13 -48.51 -45.04
CA GLN A 176 91.82 -49.60 -45.76
C GLN A 176 93.09 -49.14 -46.52
N GLU A 177 93.31 -47.84 -46.74
CA GLU A 177 94.44 -47.32 -47.54
C GLU A 177 95.66 -46.83 -46.74
N ILE A 178 95.70 -47.00 -45.42
CA ILE A 178 96.84 -46.54 -44.57
C ILE A 178 97.68 -47.69 -43.98
N LYS A 179 97.41 -48.96 -44.35
CA LYS A 179 98.20 -50.11 -43.87
C LYS A 179 99.35 -50.57 -44.77
N GLU A 180 99.53 -50.01 -45.95
CA GLU A 180 100.62 -50.38 -46.85
C GLU A 180 101.54 -49.20 -47.12
N GLN A 181 102.60 -49.10 -46.31
CA GLN A 181 103.95 -48.66 -46.67
C GLN A 181 104.73 -48.35 -45.37
N GLU A 182 105.24 -49.40 -44.72
CA GLU A 182 106.35 -49.23 -43.79
C GLU A 182 107.68 -49.35 -44.57
N PRO A 183 108.48 -48.28 -44.72
CA PRO A 183 109.82 -48.43 -45.25
C PRO A 183 110.73 -49.08 -44.19
N LYS A 184 111.36 -50.21 -44.56
CA LYS A 184 112.40 -50.88 -43.77
C LYS A 184 113.66 -50.03 -43.73
N PHE A 185 113.74 -49.09 -42.78
CA PHE A 185 114.98 -48.41 -42.40
C PHE A 185 115.67 -49.18 -41.28
N LEU A 186 116.91 -49.63 -41.54
CA LEU A 186 117.78 -50.43 -40.65
C LEU A 186 118.50 -49.62 -39.55
N ASP A 187 117.89 -48.54 -39.06
CA ASP A 187 118.37 -47.83 -37.87
C ASP A 187 117.20 -47.49 -36.93
N TRP A 188 117.10 -48.25 -35.85
CA TRP A 188 115.99 -48.18 -34.88
C TRP A 188 115.92 -46.84 -34.16
N ARG A 189 117.05 -46.14 -33.98
CA ARG A 189 117.09 -44.80 -33.35
C ARG A 189 116.39 -43.76 -34.21
N LEU A 190 116.61 -43.81 -35.53
CA LEU A 190 115.96 -42.90 -36.47
C LEU A 190 114.46 -43.21 -36.61
N ARG A 191 114.08 -44.50 -36.61
CA ARG A 191 112.67 -44.95 -36.62
C ARG A 191 111.90 -44.43 -35.40
N ARG A 192 112.45 -44.57 -34.19
CA ARG A 192 111.84 -44.00 -32.97
C ARG A 192 111.74 -42.48 -33.00
N LYS A 193 112.75 -41.79 -33.55
CA LYS A 193 112.75 -40.31 -33.61
C LYS A 193 111.71 -39.78 -34.61
N LEU A 194 111.55 -40.44 -35.77
CA LEU A 194 110.52 -40.11 -36.76
C LEU A 194 109.12 -40.49 -36.27
N GLN A 195 108.97 -41.65 -35.63
CA GLN A 195 107.72 -42.08 -35.01
C GLN A 195 107.30 -41.12 -33.89
N ALA A 196 108.21 -40.74 -32.99
CA ALA A 196 107.93 -39.73 -31.96
C ALA A 196 107.58 -38.36 -32.56
N ARG A 197 108.17 -37.96 -33.69
CA ARG A 197 107.82 -36.71 -34.40
C ARG A 197 106.45 -36.81 -35.07
N GLY A 198 106.11 -37.97 -35.64
CA GLY A 198 104.79 -38.28 -36.19
C GLY A 198 103.70 -38.30 -35.11
N GLU A 199 103.97 -38.96 -33.99
CA GLU A 199 103.08 -39.01 -32.81
C GLU A 199 102.88 -37.63 -32.19
N ARG A 200 103.92 -36.77 -32.12
CA ARG A 200 103.77 -35.37 -31.67
C ARG A 200 102.93 -34.54 -32.64
N LYS A 201 103.08 -34.72 -33.96
CA LYS A 201 102.23 -34.06 -34.97
C LYS A 201 100.78 -34.56 -34.91
N LEU A 202 100.58 -35.86 -34.74
CA LEU A 202 99.24 -36.45 -34.58
C LEU A 202 98.59 -36.02 -33.26
N ALA A 203 99.33 -35.96 -32.16
CA ALA A 203 98.82 -35.49 -30.87
C ALA A 203 98.43 -34.01 -30.90
N THR A 204 99.21 -33.17 -31.58
CA THR A 204 98.88 -31.75 -31.76
C THR A 204 97.69 -31.54 -32.69
N LEU A 205 97.57 -32.32 -33.77
CA LEU A 205 96.39 -32.33 -34.64
C LEU A 205 95.14 -32.81 -33.89
N LYS A 206 95.22 -33.92 -33.14
CA LYS A 206 94.13 -34.43 -32.29
C LYS A 206 93.67 -33.37 -31.29
N LYS A 207 94.61 -32.71 -30.58
CA LYS A 207 94.27 -31.59 -29.67
C LYS A 207 93.57 -30.43 -30.38
N ARG A 208 94.00 -30.06 -31.60
CA ARG A 208 93.33 -28.99 -32.39
C ARG A 208 91.93 -29.41 -32.85
N VAL A 209 91.74 -30.66 -33.25
CA VAL A 209 90.43 -31.20 -33.65
C VAL A 209 89.49 -31.30 -32.44
N GLU A 210 89.98 -31.78 -31.31
CA GLU A 210 89.23 -31.83 -30.04
C GLU A 210 88.84 -30.42 -29.56
N GLN A 211 89.76 -29.45 -29.61
CA GLN A 211 89.45 -28.04 -29.28
C GLN A 211 88.41 -27.43 -30.22
N LYS A 212 88.49 -27.71 -31.53
CA LYS A 212 87.44 -27.28 -32.48
C LYS A 212 86.11 -27.95 -32.17
N ALA A 213 86.10 -29.24 -31.85
CA ALA A 213 84.90 -29.97 -31.48
C ALA A 213 84.27 -29.44 -30.17
N LEU A 214 85.09 -29.06 -29.18
CA LEU A 214 84.63 -28.42 -27.94
C LEU A 214 84.01 -27.05 -28.22
N ARG A 215 84.66 -26.19 -29.02
CA ARG A 215 84.09 -24.89 -29.43
C ARG A 215 82.77 -25.03 -30.17
N LEU A 216 82.64 -26.02 -31.06
CA LEU A 216 81.38 -26.31 -31.75
C LEU A 216 80.28 -26.79 -30.78
N LYS A 217 80.63 -27.63 -29.80
CA LYS A 217 79.70 -28.06 -28.74
C LYS A 217 79.26 -26.87 -27.86
N GLU A 218 80.18 -25.98 -27.50
CA GLU A 218 79.89 -24.77 -26.73
C GLU A 218 79.02 -23.79 -27.52
N ASN A 219 79.34 -23.54 -28.79
CA ASN A 219 78.52 -22.71 -29.66
C ASN A 219 77.11 -23.28 -29.83
N SER A 220 76.97 -24.60 -29.99
CA SER A 220 75.65 -25.27 -30.05
C SER A 220 74.87 -25.13 -28.74
N LYS A 221 75.53 -25.21 -27.58
CA LYS A 221 74.90 -24.96 -26.28
C LYS A 221 74.45 -23.51 -26.15
N LEU A 222 75.28 -22.55 -26.53
CA LEU A 222 74.94 -21.12 -26.52
C LEU A 222 73.77 -20.80 -27.45
N GLU A 223 73.71 -21.39 -28.64
CA GLU A 223 72.58 -21.22 -29.55
C GLU A 223 71.29 -21.80 -28.97
N LYS A 224 71.34 -22.97 -28.32
CA LYS A 224 70.18 -23.55 -27.62
C LYS A 224 69.69 -22.65 -26.48
N ILE A 225 70.61 -22.05 -25.72
CA ILE A 225 70.28 -21.09 -24.66
C ILE A 225 69.60 -19.85 -25.26
N LYS A 226 70.20 -19.23 -26.29
CA LYS A 226 69.63 -18.07 -27.00
C LYS A 226 68.24 -18.38 -27.59
N LEU A 227 68.05 -19.57 -28.14
CA LEU A 227 66.75 -20.01 -28.68
C LEU A 227 65.71 -20.16 -27.57
N ASN A 228 66.08 -20.75 -26.43
CA ASN A 228 65.21 -20.90 -25.27
C ASN A 228 64.83 -19.54 -24.67
N GLU A 229 65.79 -18.62 -24.57
CA GLU A 229 65.54 -17.26 -24.09
C GLU A 229 64.56 -16.52 -25.02
N ARG A 230 64.74 -16.62 -26.35
CA ARG A 230 63.79 -16.06 -27.34
C ARG A 230 62.39 -16.66 -27.18
N LYS A 231 62.28 -17.97 -26.91
CA LYS A 231 60.98 -18.64 -26.66
C LYS A 231 60.34 -18.13 -25.36
N LEU A 232 61.13 -17.93 -24.31
CA LEU A 232 60.64 -17.46 -23.01
C LEU A 232 60.16 -16.01 -23.10
N ARG A 233 60.91 -15.14 -23.78
CA ARG A 233 60.47 -13.75 -24.10
C ARG A 233 59.19 -13.72 -24.93
N LYS A 234 59.04 -14.62 -25.92
CA LYS A 234 57.78 -14.74 -26.69
C LYS A 234 56.60 -15.14 -25.80
N LYS A 235 56.78 -16.15 -24.93
CA LYS A 235 55.75 -16.57 -23.96
C LYS A 235 55.38 -15.45 -22.98
N GLN A 236 56.36 -14.68 -22.51
CA GLN A 236 56.10 -13.52 -21.65
C GLN A 236 55.27 -12.46 -22.37
N LYS A 237 55.65 -12.09 -23.60
CA LYS A 237 54.87 -11.14 -24.42
C LYS A 237 53.45 -11.65 -24.73
N GLU A 238 53.28 -12.95 -24.94
CA GLU A 238 51.94 -13.56 -25.11
C GLU A 238 51.12 -13.50 -23.82
N LYS A 239 51.75 -13.77 -22.66
CA LYS A 239 51.12 -13.66 -21.35
C LYS A 239 50.68 -12.22 -21.05
N GLU A 240 51.55 -11.24 -21.28
CA GLU A 240 51.23 -9.81 -21.12
C GLU A 240 50.09 -9.37 -22.06
N LYS A 241 50.07 -9.86 -23.31
CA LYS A 241 48.97 -9.59 -24.24
C LYS A 241 47.65 -10.17 -23.74
N LEU A 242 47.67 -11.40 -23.22
CA LEU A 242 46.49 -12.02 -22.63
C LEU A 242 46.03 -11.26 -21.38
N GLU A 243 46.94 -10.85 -20.50
CA GLU A 243 46.62 -10.04 -19.32
C GLU A 243 45.98 -8.70 -19.71
N ARG A 244 46.48 -8.02 -20.75
CA ARG A 244 45.84 -6.79 -21.26
C ARG A 244 44.46 -7.03 -21.85
N ILE A 245 44.23 -8.16 -22.53
CA ILE A 245 42.90 -8.51 -23.05
C ILE A 245 41.94 -8.79 -21.90
N VAL A 246 42.37 -9.57 -20.90
CA VAL A 246 41.58 -9.87 -19.70
C VAL A 246 41.25 -8.59 -18.91
N GLN A 247 42.20 -7.67 -18.75
CA GLN A 247 41.95 -6.37 -18.12
C GLN A 247 40.91 -5.54 -18.89
N LYS A 248 41.01 -5.48 -20.22
CA LYS A 248 40.01 -4.78 -21.04
C LYS A 248 38.63 -5.42 -20.96
N GLU A 249 38.56 -6.75 -20.90
CA GLU A 249 37.30 -7.47 -20.76
C GLU A 249 36.67 -7.26 -19.37
N LEU A 250 37.48 -7.27 -18.31
CA LEU A 250 37.04 -6.92 -16.95
C LEU A 250 36.58 -5.47 -16.85
N GLU A 251 37.27 -4.53 -17.49
CA GLU A 251 36.85 -3.13 -17.52
C GLU A 251 35.53 -2.96 -18.28
N LEU A 252 35.36 -3.67 -19.40
CA LEU A 252 34.10 -3.68 -20.15
C LEU A 252 32.96 -4.27 -19.31
N GLN A 253 33.21 -5.35 -18.57
CA GLN A 253 32.24 -5.94 -17.64
C GLN A 253 31.85 -4.95 -16.54
N ARG A 254 32.81 -4.26 -15.92
CA ARG A 254 32.52 -3.22 -14.92
C ARG A 254 31.66 -2.09 -15.48
N ARG A 255 31.98 -1.58 -16.67
CA ARG A 255 31.15 -0.53 -17.32
C ARG A 255 29.74 -1.02 -17.66
N MET A 256 29.59 -2.29 -18.03
CA MET A 256 28.29 -2.90 -18.26
C MET A 256 27.50 -3.04 -16.95
N GLU A 257 28.15 -3.49 -15.88
CA GLU A 257 27.56 -3.61 -14.54
C GLU A 257 27.16 -2.24 -13.98
N GLU A 258 28.01 -1.23 -14.07
CA GLU A 258 27.71 0.17 -13.69
C GLU A 258 26.53 0.71 -14.51
N GLY A 259 26.52 0.48 -15.82
CA GLY A 259 25.40 0.87 -16.67
C GLY A 259 24.09 0.15 -16.34
N GLU A 260 24.14 -1.10 -15.89
CA GLU A 260 22.98 -1.81 -15.39
C GLU A 260 22.53 -1.29 -14.03
N TYR A 261 23.46 -0.96 -13.14
CA TYR A 261 23.19 -0.37 -11.83
C TYR A 261 22.48 0.97 -11.98
N MET A 262 23.00 1.87 -12.82
CA MET A 262 22.37 3.17 -13.13
C MET A 262 20.96 3.01 -13.71
N ARG A 263 20.73 1.99 -14.55
CA ARG A 263 19.38 1.69 -15.07
C ARG A 263 18.45 1.14 -13.99
N GLN A 264 18.96 0.39 -13.02
CA GLN A 264 18.18 -0.10 -11.89
C GLN A 264 17.82 1.05 -10.95
N GLU A 265 18.77 1.94 -10.65
CA GLU A 265 18.54 3.16 -9.88
C GLU A 265 17.50 4.06 -10.56
N ASP A 266 17.59 4.31 -11.88
CA ASP A 266 16.57 5.09 -12.61
C ASP A 266 15.19 4.40 -12.55
N ARG A 267 15.12 3.06 -12.61
CA ARG A 267 13.85 2.34 -12.45
C ARG A 267 13.27 2.49 -11.04
N LEU A 268 14.12 2.39 -10.01
CA LEU A 268 13.71 2.56 -8.61
C LEU A 268 13.30 4.00 -8.34
N ALA A 269 14.07 4.98 -8.80
CA ALA A 269 13.74 6.40 -8.68
C ALA A 269 12.37 6.71 -9.34
N ARG A 270 12.09 6.14 -10.52
CA ARG A 270 10.78 6.27 -11.17
C ARG A 270 9.65 5.56 -10.41
N GLN A 271 9.92 4.46 -9.72
CA GLN A 271 8.94 3.78 -8.87
C GLN A 271 8.63 4.61 -7.63
N VAL A 272 9.66 5.09 -6.93
CA VAL A 272 9.52 5.98 -5.77
C VAL A 272 8.79 7.26 -6.14
N ALA A 273 9.14 7.89 -7.27
CA ALA A 273 8.43 9.09 -7.75
C ALA A 273 6.94 8.80 -8.04
N LYS A 274 6.62 7.63 -8.62
CA LYS A 274 5.23 7.21 -8.84
C LYS A 274 4.49 6.97 -7.52
N GLU A 275 5.14 6.36 -6.54
CA GLU A 275 4.56 6.13 -5.21
C GLU A 275 4.33 7.44 -4.47
N MET A 276 5.27 8.39 -4.52
CA MET A 276 5.09 9.72 -3.93
C MET A 276 3.89 10.45 -4.55
N VAL A 277 3.77 10.44 -5.89
CA VAL A 277 2.61 11.03 -6.59
C VAL A 277 1.31 10.30 -6.24
N TYR A 278 1.35 8.97 -6.08
CA TYR A 278 0.19 8.18 -5.66
C TYR A 278 -0.25 8.52 -4.23
N ASN A 279 0.71 8.60 -3.31
CA ASN A 279 0.47 8.93 -1.91
C ASN A 279 -0.05 10.36 -1.75
N GLU A 280 0.51 11.33 -2.48
CA GLU A 280 0.02 12.71 -2.46
C GLU A 280 -1.42 12.81 -3.00
N LYS A 281 -1.74 12.07 -4.08
CA LYS A 281 -3.12 11.98 -4.59
C LYS A 281 -4.07 11.34 -3.58
N ASN A 282 -3.64 10.29 -2.88
CA ASN A 282 -4.44 9.65 -1.84
C ASN A 282 -4.64 10.56 -0.63
N LYS A 283 -3.61 11.31 -0.22
CA LYS A 283 -3.72 12.33 0.83
C LYS A 283 -4.75 13.40 0.46
N LYS A 284 -4.69 13.96 -0.76
CA LYS A 284 -5.70 14.90 -1.26
C LYS A 284 -7.11 14.31 -1.33
N ARG A 285 -7.24 13.01 -1.65
CA ARG A 285 -8.53 12.31 -1.62
C ARG A 285 -9.05 12.14 -0.20
N GLN A 286 -8.19 11.83 0.76
CA GLN A 286 -8.55 11.72 2.18
C GLN A 286 -8.95 13.08 2.74
N GLU A 287 -8.22 14.15 2.43
CA GLU A 287 -8.57 15.53 2.81
C GLU A 287 -9.93 15.94 2.23
N LYS A 288 -10.20 15.64 0.95
CA LYS A 288 -11.52 15.88 0.35
C LYS A 288 -12.62 15.05 1.00
N LYS A 289 -12.38 13.77 1.28
CA LYS A 289 -13.34 12.92 2.00
C LYS A 289 -13.59 13.44 3.42
N ALA A 290 -12.56 13.89 4.13
CA ALA A 290 -12.69 14.47 5.45
C ALA A 290 -13.51 15.76 5.42
N MET A 291 -13.31 16.61 4.41
CA MET A 291 -14.13 17.83 4.23
C MET A 291 -15.59 17.50 3.93
N VAL A 292 -15.85 16.55 3.03
CA VAL A 292 -17.22 16.10 2.70
C VAL A 292 -17.89 15.43 3.91
N ASN A 293 -17.17 14.58 4.62
CA ASN A 293 -17.67 13.95 5.83
C ASN A 293 -17.95 14.99 6.93
N GLY A 294 -17.07 15.99 7.10
CA GLY A 294 -17.30 17.09 8.03
C GLY A 294 -18.57 17.88 7.69
N TRP A 295 -18.82 18.15 6.41
CA TRP A 295 -20.07 18.78 5.96
C TRP A 295 -21.30 17.89 6.21
N ILE A 296 -21.19 16.58 5.96
CA ILE A 296 -22.28 15.62 6.23
C ILE A 296 -22.54 15.55 7.74
N GLU A 297 -21.50 15.49 8.56
CA GLU A 297 -21.63 15.49 10.03
C GLU A 297 -22.25 16.81 10.52
N GLU A 298 -21.90 17.96 9.95
CA GLU A 298 -22.51 19.25 10.28
C GLU A 298 -24.01 19.26 9.93
N ILE A 299 -24.39 18.79 8.72
CA ILE A 299 -25.79 18.68 8.32
C ILE A 299 -26.56 17.69 9.21
N VAL A 300 -26.00 16.51 9.47
CA VAL A 300 -26.63 15.49 10.33
C VAL A 300 -26.75 15.99 11.78
N THR A 301 -25.76 16.72 12.29
CA THR A 301 -25.84 17.29 13.64
C THR A 301 -26.84 18.44 13.72
N GLU A 302 -26.98 19.28 12.69
CA GLU A 302 -28.05 20.27 12.60
C GLU A 302 -29.44 19.61 12.51
N GLU A 303 -29.61 18.60 11.67
CA GLU A 303 -30.85 17.84 11.58
C GLU A 303 -31.20 17.15 12.91
N GLN A 304 -30.21 16.57 13.59
CA GLN A 304 -30.41 15.99 14.92
C GLN A 304 -30.73 17.05 15.97
N LYS A 305 -30.11 18.24 15.93
CA LYS A 305 -30.47 19.36 16.82
C LYS A 305 -31.89 19.82 16.57
N LEU A 306 -32.30 19.96 15.31
CA LEU A 306 -33.66 20.35 14.94
C LEU A 306 -34.68 19.26 15.31
N ALA A 307 -34.33 17.99 15.12
CA ALA A 307 -35.17 16.86 15.52
C ALA A 307 -35.30 16.79 17.04
N ARG A 308 -34.21 16.98 17.80
CA ARG A 308 -34.25 17.09 19.27
C ARG A 308 -35.06 18.30 19.72
N GLN A 309 -34.92 19.46 19.07
CA GLN A 309 -35.74 20.65 19.37
C GLN A 309 -37.22 20.38 19.14
N LYS A 310 -37.58 19.79 17.99
CA LYS A 310 -38.98 19.41 17.69
C LYS A 310 -39.50 18.33 18.62
N GLU A 311 -38.67 17.34 18.96
CA GLU A 311 -39.03 16.30 19.90
C GLU A 311 -39.19 16.86 21.30
N ASP A 312 -38.33 17.79 21.73
CA ASP A 312 -38.42 18.52 23.00
C ASP A 312 -39.65 19.43 23.04
N GLU A 313 -40.00 20.09 21.94
CA GLU A 313 -41.25 20.86 21.79
C GLU A 313 -42.47 19.95 21.89
N LEU A 314 -42.49 18.85 21.14
CA LEU A 314 -43.57 17.85 21.20
C LEU A 314 -43.65 17.23 22.61
N ARG A 315 -42.50 16.98 23.24
CA ARG A 315 -42.38 16.44 24.59
C ARG A 315 -42.83 17.45 25.66
N LYS A 316 -42.63 18.75 25.47
CA LYS A 316 -43.16 19.82 26.34
C LYS A 316 -44.68 19.91 26.24
N VAL A 317 -45.24 19.62 25.07
CA VAL A 317 -46.70 19.60 24.83
C VAL A 317 -47.35 18.31 25.37
N ILE A 318 -46.71 17.15 25.18
CA ILE A 318 -47.28 15.83 25.58
C ILE A 318 -47.16 15.57 27.09
N TYR A 319 -46.14 16.12 27.75
CA TYR A 319 -45.96 15.99 29.20
C TYR A 319 -45.69 17.37 29.78
N PRO A 320 -46.73 18.11 30.21
CA PRO A 320 -46.52 19.32 30.98
C PRO A 320 -45.70 18.94 32.22
N ILE A 321 -44.56 19.61 32.42
CA ILE A 321 -43.72 19.43 33.61
C ILE A 321 -44.64 19.72 34.80
N GLN A 322 -45.10 18.67 35.50
CA GLN A 322 -45.78 18.85 36.77
C GLN A 322 -44.76 19.53 37.68
N LYS A 323 -45.03 20.79 38.02
CA LYS A 323 -44.26 21.50 39.03
C LYS A 323 -44.56 20.78 40.34
N ILE A 324 -43.65 19.92 40.75
CA ILE A 324 -43.70 19.38 42.11
C ILE A 324 -43.25 20.52 43.02
N ASP A 325 -44.10 20.90 43.97
CA ASP A 325 -43.82 21.95 44.95
C ASP A 325 -42.81 21.47 46.00
N LEU A 326 -41.56 21.20 45.56
CA LEU A 326 -40.44 20.90 46.43
C LEU A 326 -39.43 22.06 46.44
N PRO A 327 -38.77 22.30 47.59
CA PRO A 327 -37.74 23.31 47.71
C PRO A 327 -36.59 23.13 46.71
N LEU A 328 -36.08 24.23 46.17
CA LEU A 328 -35.02 24.26 45.16
C LEU A 328 -33.64 24.52 45.80
N VAL A 329 -32.63 23.84 45.30
CA VAL A 329 -31.20 24.11 45.54
C VAL A 329 -30.60 24.60 44.23
N HIS A 330 -30.25 25.86 44.21
CA HIS A 330 -29.50 26.44 43.10
C HIS A 330 -28.01 26.20 43.32
N ILE A 331 -27.44 25.35 42.49
CA ILE A 331 -26.00 25.21 42.38
C ILE A 331 -25.57 26.20 41.32
N SER A 332 -24.74 27.16 41.74
CA SER A 332 -24.16 28.11 40.79
C SER A 332 -23.50 27.30 39.68
N ASP A 333 -23.86 27.58 38.43
CA ASP A 333 -23.15 27.04 37.29
C ASP A 333 -21.65 27.28 37.51
N PRO A 334 -20.77 26.37 37.06
CA PRO A 334 -19.34 26.64 37.07
C PRO A 334 -19.12 27.89 36.22
N ILE A 335 -19.09 29.06 36.89
CA ILE A 335 -18.84 30.34 36.26
C ILE A 335 -17.54 30.16 35.49
N ASP A 336 -17.54 30.54 34.21
CA ASP A 336 -16.44 30.42 33.23
C ASP A 336 -15.08 31.01 33.65
N SER A 337 -14.90 31.36 34.93
CA SER A 337 -13.64 31.53 35.64
C SER A 337 -12.78 30.25 35.72
N PHE A 338 -12.80 29.41 34.67
CA PHE A 338 -11.97 28.22 34.43
C PHE A 338 -10.48 28.54 34.32
N LYS A 339 -9.86 29.10 35.37
CA LYS A 339 -8.40 29.19 35.45
C LYS A 339 -7.78 28.71 36.75
N THR A 340 -8.54 28.41 37.81
CA THR A 340 -7.91 28.17 39.13
C THR A 340 -8.33 26.90 39.87
N LYS A 341 -9.44 26.22 39.54
CA LYS A 341 -9.83 25.00 40.26
C LYS A 341 -9.29 23.74 39.57
N PRO A 342 -8.60 22.84 40.30
CA PRO A 342 -8.14 21.57 39.75
C PRO A 342 -9.35 20.69 39.41
N VAL A 343 -9.31 20.12 38.21
CA VAL A 343 -10.29 19.14 37.72
C VAL A 343 -9.88 17.76 38.22
N VAL A 344 -10.76 17.10 38.97
CA VAL A 344 -10.47 15.79 39.61
C VAL A 344 -11.59 14.80 39.32
N LEU A 345 -11.24 13.53 39.12
CA LEU A 345 -12.22 12.45 38.91
C LEU A 345 -12.97 12.12 40.21
N SER A 346 -14.28 11.85 40.11
CA SER A 346 -15.15 11.57 41.26
C SER A 346 -14.63 10.50 42.25
N PRO A 347 -13.98 9.38 41.82
CA PRO A 347 -13.55 8.34 42.75
C PRO A 347 -12.45 8.78 43.74
N PHE A 348 -11.78 9.90 43.48
CA PHE A 348 -10.72 10.43 44.35
C PHE A 348 -11.21 11.49 45.34
N LEU A 349 -12.48 11.91 45.23
CA LEU A 349 -13.05 12.97 46.06
C LEU A 349 -13.86 12.37 47.21
N ASN A 350 -13.72 12.97 48.39
CA ASN A 350 -14.55 12.69 49.55
C ASN A 350 -15.81 13.57 49.51
N VAL A 351 -16.97 12.97 49.77
CA VAL A 351 -18.24 13.66 49.89
C VAL A 351 -18.56 13.87 51.38
N ASP A 352 -18.95 15.08 51.76
CA ASP A 352 -19.42 15.39 53.10
C ASP A 352 -20.90 14.99 53.27
N VAL A 353 -21.12 13.68 53.41
CA VAL A 353 -22.45 13.05 53.34
C VAL A 353 -23.41 13.55 54.43
N ASN A 354 -22.93 13.87 55.64
CA ASN A 354 -23.76 14.35 56.75
C ASN A 354 -24.31 15.77 56.50
N PRO A 355 -23.46 16.80 56.28
CA PRO A 355 -23.93 18.12 55.89
C PRO A 355 -24.81 18.09 54.63
N PHE A 356 -24.38 17.34 53.61
CA PHE A 356 -25.12 17.27 52.36
C PHE A 356 -26.52 16.68 52.55
N HIS A 357 -26.63 15.61 53.35
CA HIS A 357 -27.92 14.97 53.60
C HIS A 357 -28.89 15.91 54.34
N ALA A 358 -28.44 16.54 55.42
CA ALA A 358 -29.25 17.49 56.18
C ALA A 358 -29.70 18.68 55.33
N PHE A 359 -28.83 19.17 54.45
CA PHE A 359 -29.13 20.31 53.58
C PHE A 359 -30.06 19.95 52.42
N SER A 360 -29.91 18.77 51.82
CA SER A 360 -30.45 18.49 50.48
C SER A 360 -31.70 17.62 50.47
N LEU A 361 -32.07 16.97 51.58
CA LEU A 361 -33.15 15.98 51.62
C LEU A 361 -34.48 16.59 51.13
N GLY A 362 -35.10 15.93 50.15
CA GLY A 362 -36.38 16.38 49.57
C GLY A 362 -36.27 17.62 48.69
N LYS A 363 -35.06 18.09 48.35
CA LYS A 363 -34.85 19.27 47.50
C LYS A 363 -34.54 18.91 46.06
N GLN A 364 -34.92 19.79 45.15
CA GLN A 364 -34.65 19.73 43.71
C GLN A 364 -33.36 20.48 43.36
N PHE A 365 -32.52 19.89 42.50
CA PHE A 365 -31.23 20.46 42.10
C PHE A 365 -31.31 21.19 40.76
N LEU A 366 -30.97 22.48 40.74
CA LEU A 366 -30.92 23.32 39.54
C LEU A 366 -29.49 23.79 39.22
N PRO A 367 -29.12 23.93 37.92
CA PRO A 367 -29.93 23.59 36.74
C PRO A 367 -30.20 22.09 36.59
N PRO A 368 -31.21 21.66 35.79
CA PRO A 368 -31.56 20.26 35.69
C PRO A 368 -30.42 19.45 35.04
N GLY A 369 -30.01 18.37 35.71
CA GLY A 369 -29.03 17.43 35.18
C GLY A 369 -28.10 16.86 36.24
N LYS A 370 -27.36 15.79 35.89
CA LYS A 370 -26.40 15.14 36.78
C LYS A 370 -25.26 16.09 37.18
N LYS A 371 -24.86 17.01 36.29
CA LYS A 371 -23.76 17.97 36.51
C LYS A 371 -23.96 18.82 37.76
N SER A 372 -25.15 19.36 37.94
CA SER A 372 -25.48 20.18 39.11
C SER A 372 -25.33 19.35 40.38
N VAL A 373 -25.96 18.17 40.43
CA VAL A 373 -25.87 17.27 41.58
C VAL A 373 -24.42 16.89 41.90
N MET A 374 -23.67 16.47 40.88
CA MET A 374 -22.25 16.10 41.03
C MET A 374 -21.40 17.28 41.51
N GLN A 375 -21.70 18.50 41.08
CA GLN A 375 -21.03 19.71 41.56
C GLN A 375 -21.43 20.07 42.99
N GLY A 376 -22.67 19.80 43.40
CA GLY A 376 -23.16 20.02 44.77
C GLY A 376 -22.62 19.04 45.80
N LEU A 377 -22.30 17.83 45.35
CA LEU A 377 -21.61 16.81 46.14
C LEU A 377 -20.10 17.03 46.21
N CYS A 378 -19.55 17.79 45.27
CA CYS A 378 -18.12 18.07 45.20
C CYS A 378 -17.68 18.92 46.41
N PRO A 379 -16.59 18.54 47.11
CA PRO A 379 -16.02 19.41 48.12
C PRO A 379 -15.58 20.74 47.50
N GLY A 380 -15.68 21.82 48.28
CA GLY A 380 -15.31 23.16 47.86
C GLY A 380 -13.87 23.21 47.32
N GLY A 381 -13.68 23.92 46.21
CA GLY A 381 -12.35 24.10 45.59
C GLY A 381 -12.04 23.16 44.42
N PHE A 382 -12.86 22.13 44.19
CA PHE A 382 -12.67 21.18 43.09
C PHE A 382 -13.81 21.25 42.05
N THR A 383 -13.54 20.72 40.87
CA THR A 383 -14.54 20.48 39.83
C THR A 383 -14.50 19.01 39.43
N THR A 384 -15.64 18.33 39.47
CA THR A 384 -15.68 16.88 39.21
C THR A 384 -15.80 16.60 37.72
N THR A 385 -15.02 15.63 37.25
CA THR A 385 -15.25 14.98 35.94
C THR A 385 -15.90 13.63 36.14
N PHE A 386 -16.97 13.37 35.39
CA PHE A 386 -17.73 12.13 35.45
C PHE A 386 -18.36 11.79 34.10
N GLN A 387 -18.89 10.57 33.97
CA GLN A 387 -19.52 10.06 32.74
C GLN A 387 -21.03 10.29 32.76
N ASP A 388 -21.55 11.23 31.97
CA ASP A 388 -22.99 11.60 31.97
C ASP A 388 -23.96 10.41 31.74
N HIS A 389 -23.51 9.37 31.02
CA HIS A 389 -24.30 8.21 30.63
C HIS A 389 -24.36 7.09 31.68
N VAL A 390 -23.64 7.22 32.81
CA VAL A 390 -23.62 6.21 33.86
C VAL A 390 -24.57 6.61 34.99
N ASP A 391 -25.35 5.66 35.51
CA ASP A 391 -26.32 5.93 36.57
C ASP A 391 -25.74 5.80 37.98
N ILE A 392 -24.66 5.04 38.13
CA ILE A 392 -23.92 4.94 39.39
C ILE A 392 -22.59 5.64 39.28
N HIS A 393 -22.37 6.62 40.15
CA HIS A 393 -21.05 7.23 40.32
C HIS A 393 -20.45 6.84 41.67
N VAL A 394 -19.18 6.48 41.62
CA VAL A 394 -18.38 6.10 42.80
C VAL A 394 -17.58 7.30 43.25
N TRP A 395 -17.62 7.55 44.56
CA TRP A 395 -16.81 8.50 45.30
C TRP A 395 -15.87 7.74 46.23
N LYS A 396 -14.91 8.45 46.83
CA LYS A 396 -13.93 7.82 47.72
C LYS A 396 -14.56 7.20 48.98
N ASN A 397 -15.62 7.81 49.51
CA ASN A 397 -16.30 7.41 50.74
C ASN A 397 -17.82 7.19 50.58
N ALA A 398 -18.35 7.27 49.35
CA ALA A 398 -19.77 7.21 49.07
C ALA A 398 -20.04 6.72 47.64
N MET A 399 -21.30 6.41 47.35
CA MET A 399 -21.79 6.12 46.02
C MET A 399 -23.06 6.92 45.77
N THR A 400 -23.30 7.31 44.52
CA THR A 400 -24.52 8.04 44.13
C THR A 400 -25.20 7.30 43.00
N LEU A 401 -26.48 7.02 43.18
CA LEU A 401 -27.34 6.38 42.19
C LEU A 401 -28.34 7.40 41.64
N PHE A 402 -28.31 7.56 40.33
CA PHE A 402 -29.22 8.41 39.57
C PHE A 402 -30.28 7.56 38.88
N VAL A 403 -31.54 7.84 39.16
CA VAL A 403 -32.68 7.17 38.53
C VAL A 403 -33.41 8.18 37.66
N SER A 404 -33.20 8.10 36.35
CA SER A 404 -33.96 8.89 35.38
C SER A 404 -35.24 8.15 34.98
N GLY A 405 -36.39 8.63 35.46
CA GLY A 405 -37.69 8.10 35.02
C GLY A 405 -38.10 8.79 33.73
N THR A 406 -38.23 8.03 32.64
CA THR A 406 -38.82 8.56 31.40
C THR A 406 -40.34 8.71 31.51
N THR A 407 -40.97 7.87 32.34
CA THR A 407 -42.41 7.91 32.69
C THR A 407 -42.61 7.64 34.17
N GLY A 408 -43.59 8.30 34.80
CA GLY A 408 -43.91 8.11 36.22
C GLY A 408 -44.24 6.65 36.60
N LEU A 409 -44.77 5.88 35.65
CA LEU A 409 -45.06 4.44 35.82
C LEU A 409 -43.85 3.61 36.24
N PHE A 410 -42.62 4.01 35.87
CA PHE A 410 -41.43 3.28 36.31
C PHE A 410 -41.21 3.37 37.82
N TYR A 411 -41.68 4.44 38.47
CA TYR A 411 -41.51 4.61 39.91
C TYR A 411 -42.41 3.69 40.72
N GLU A 412 -43.62 3.41 40.24
CA GLU A 412 -44.53 2.46 40.90
C GLU A 412 -43.93 1.05 40.98
N TYR A 413 -43.13 0.64 40.00
CA TYR A 413 -42.43 -0.66 40.02
C TYR A 413 -41.08 -0.64 40.75
N MET A 414 -40.50 0.55 40.96
CA MET A 414 -39.21 0.70 41.61
C MET A 414 -39.32 0.95 43.11
N PHE A 415 -40.41 1.57 43.56
CA PHE A 415 -40.66 1.88 44.96
C PHE A 415 -41.87 1.11 45.47
N GLU A 416 -41.67 0.24 46.45
CA GLU A 416 -42.74 -0.51 47.11
C GLU A 416 -42.82 -0.03 48.56
N GLU A 417 -43.97 0.50 48.98
CA GLU A 417 -44.20 0.84 50.39
C GLU A 417 -44.70 -0.39 51.14
N ALA A 418 -44.14 -0.65 52.32
CA ALA A 418 -44.55 -1.74 53.19
C ALA A 418 -44.54 -1.29 54.65
N THR A 419 -45.51 -1.77 55.42
CA THR A 419 -45.57 -1.53 56.86
C THR A 419 -45.10 -2.77 57.59
N HIS A 420 -43.96 -2.67 58.30
CA HIS A 420 -43.45 -3.72 59.17
C HIS A 420 -43.41 -3.22 60.61
N HIS A 421 -43.97 -3.98 61.56
CA HIS A 421 -44.03 -3.63 62.98
C HIS A 421 -44.55 -2.19 63.27
N GLY A 422 -45.53 -1.72 62.49
CA GLY A 422 -46.13 -0.39 62.66
C GLY A 422 -45.27 0.78 62.15
N LYS A 423 -44.14 0.51 61.49
CA LYS A 423 -43.33 1.51 60.78
C LYS A 423 -43.47 1.32 59.28
N ASN A 424 -43.57 2.42 58.55
CA ASN A 424 -43.59 2.40 57.09
C ASN A 424 -42.15 2.41 56.56
N TYR A 425 -41.88 1.51 55.64
CA TYR A 425 -40.63 1.35 54.94
C TYR A 425 -40.89 1.46 53.44
N VAL A 426 -39.92 2.03 52.72
CA VAL A 426 -39.96 2.11 51.27
C VAL A 426 -38.83 1.26 50.72
N PHE A 427 -39.20 0.18 50.04
CA PHE A 427 -38.28 -0.67 49.31
C PHE A 427 -37.97 -0.05 47.97
N PHE A 428 -36.68 0.06 47.67
CA PHE A 428 -36.22 0.52 46.38
C PHE A 428 -35.61 -0.66 45.60
N ARG A 429 -36.34 -1.12 44.58
CA ARG A 429 -35.90 -2.20 43.71
C ARG A 429 -35.20 -1.63 42.49
N TRP A 430 -33.89 -1.87 42.42
CA TRP A 430 -33.06 -1.45 41.31
C TRP A 430 -32.61 -2.63 40.47
N THR A 431 -32.85 -2.55 39.16
CA THR A 431 -32.43 -3.56 38.19
C THR A 431 -31.10 -3.17 37.57
N ARG A 432 -30.19 -4.14 37.44
CA ARG A 432 -28.83 -3.93 36.93
C ARG A 432 -28.87 -3.38 35.50
N THR A 433 -28.30 -2.20 35.29
CA THR A 433 -28.01 -1.67 33.96
C THR A 433 -26.66 -2.19 33.46
N GLN A 434 -26.42 -2.14 32.13
CA GLN A 434 -25.21 -2.69 31.50
C GLN A 434 -23.90 -2.05 32.03
N ALA A 435 -23.97 -0.89 32.67
CA ALA A 435 -22.81 -0.12 33.15
C ALA A 435 -22.21 -0.60 34.49
N VAL A 436 -22.80 -1.62 35.12
CA VAL A 436 -22.35 -2.08 36.45
C VAL A 436 -21.15 -3.02 36.33
N THR A 437 -19.96 -2.48 36.63
CA THR A 437 -18.70 -3.25 36.67
C THR A 437 -18.58 -4.09 37.95
N PRO A 438 -17.76 -5.17 37.95
CA PRO A 438 -17.49 -5.95 39.17
C PRO A 438 -16.97 -5.10 40.33
N TYR A 439 -16.23 -4.03 40.04
CA TYR A 439 -15.77 -3.07 41.04
C TYR A 439 -16.93 -2.35 41.73
N ILE A 440 -17.91 -1.87 40.97
CA ILE A 440 -19.12 -1.23 41.52
C ILE A 440 -19.89 -2.21 42.41
N LEU A 441 -20.05 -3.47 42.00
CA LEU A 441 -20.70 -4.50 42.82
C LEU A 441 -19.96 -4.73 44.14
N SER A 442 -18.64 -4.84 44.10
CA SER A 442 -17.82 -4.99 45.30
C SER A 442 -17.99 -3.81 46.27
N ARG A 443 -18.12 -2.59 45.73
CA ARG A 443 -18.39 -1.38 46.52
C ARG A 443 -19.82 -1.32 47.06
N MET A 444 -20.81 -1.78 46.29
CA MET A 444 -22.19 -1.88 46.78
C MET A 444 -22.31 -2.82 47.99
N CYS A 445 -21.54 -3.91 48.03
CA CYS A 445 -21.48 -4.79 49.21
C CYS A 445 -20.85 -4.11 50.45
N GLN A 446 -20.18 -2.96 50.30
CA GLN A 446 -19.60 -2.18 51.38
C GLN A 446 -20.53 -1.04 51.87
N VAL A 447 -21.68 -0.85 51.21
CA VAL A 447 -22.67 0.16 51.60
C VAL A 447 -23.29 -0.20 52.96
N GLN A 448 -23.71 0.81 53.71
CA GLN A 448 -24.46 0.66 54.96
C GLN A 448 -25.61 -0.34 54.79
N LYS A 449 -25.59 -1.41 55.61
CA LYS A 449 -26.61 -2.44 55.61
C LYS A 449 -27.94 -1.84 56.08
N GLY A 450 -29.03 -2.18 55.40
CA GLY A 450 -30.37 -1.89 55.87
C GLY A 450 -30.77 -2.76 57.08
N GLU A 451 -31.95 -2.53 57.63
CA GLU A 451 -32.47 -3.35 58.73
C GLU A 451 -32.73 -4.78 58.24
N GLU A 452 -32.20 -5.77 58.95
CA GLU A 452 -32.26 -7.19 58.53
C GLU A 452 -33.69 -7.74 58.51
N ILE A 453 -34.57 -7.20 59.34
CA ILE A 453 -36.00 -7.55 59.38
C ILE A 453 -36.72 -7.25 58.06
N LEU A 454 -36.15 -6.39 57.21
CA LEU A 454 -36.72 -5.97 55.94
C LEU A 454 -36.21 -6.80 54.76
N GLN A 455 -35.44 -7.88 55.00
CA GLN A 455 -34.93 -8.71 53.91
C GLN A 455 -36.07 -9.49 53.23
N LEU A 456 -36.29 -9.22 51.94
CA LEU A 456 -37.37 -9.82 51.15
C LEU A 456 -37.19 -11.32 50.87
N ASN A 457 -35.95 -11.85 50.86
CA ASN A 457 -35.68 -13.29 50.67
C ASN A 457 -34.43 -13.75 51.45
N THR A 458 -34.48 -14.95 52.03
CA THR A 458 -33.33 -15.59 52.72
C THR A 458 -32.18 -15.96 51.77
N SER A 459 -32.39 -15.95 50.46
CA SER A 459 -31.36 -16.23 49.44
C SER A 459 -30.38 -15.08 49.20
N TYR A 460 -30.52 -13.95 49.90
CA TYR A 460 -29.62 -12.80 49.80
C TYR A 460 -28.35 -12.91 50.69
N SER A 461 -28.12 -14.07 51.30
CA SER A 461 -27.22 -14.29 52.46
C SER A 461 -25.70 -14.22 52.20
N ASP A 462 -25.24 -13.93 50.99
CA ASP A 462 -23.80 -13.89 50.68
C ASP A 462 -23.18 -12.48 50.70
N VAL A 463 -23.70 -11.57 51.54
CA VAL A 463 -23.07 -10.25 51.70
C VAL A 463 -22.05 -10.32 52.84
N PRO A 464 -20.73 -10.33 52.54
CA PRO A 464 -19.73 -10.31 53.59
C PRO A 464 -19.90 -9.05 54.45
N ILE A 465 -19.80 -9.21 55.76
CA ILE A 465 -19.84 -8.09 56.70
C ILE A 465 -18.72 -7.11 56.29
N PRO A 466 -19.03 -5.83 56.04
CA PRO A 466 -18.02 -4.87 55.60
C PRO A 466 -16.94 -4.77 56.67
N THR A 467 -15.69 -5.09 56.29
CA THR A 467 -14.51 -5.00 57.18
C THR A 467 -14.07 -3.55 57.43
N GLN A 468 -14.65 -2.59 56.70
CA GLN A 468 -14.32 -1.17 56.76
C GLN A 468 -15.57 -0.35 57.13
N LYS A 469 -15.36 0.95 57.41
CA LYS A 469 -16.46 1.89 57.67
C LYS A 469 -17.48 1.82 56.53
N PRO A 470 -18.78 1.59 56.82
CA PRO A 470 -19.79 1.40 55.79
C PRO A 470 -19.95 2.66 54.95
N GLU A 471 -20.10 2.47 53.65
CA GLU A 471 -20.24 3.57 52.71
C GLU A 471 -21.68 4.03 52.58
N SER A 472 -21.88 5.31 52.28
CA SER A 472 -23.22 5.83 52.05
C SER A 472 -23.60 5.73 50.57
N LEU A 473 -24.78 5.16 50.29
CA LEU A 473 -25.40 5.18 48.97
C LEU A 473 -26.47 6.28 48.92
N LEU A 474 -26.26 7.27 48.06
CA LEU A 474 -27.12 8.44 47.91
C LEU A 474 -28.06 8.24 46.71
N LEU A 475 -29.36 8.41 46.91
CA LEU A 475 -30.36 8.25 45.85
C LEU A 475 -30.82 9.60 45.29
N PHE A 476 -30.73 9.75 43.98
CA PHE A 476 -31.26 10.88 43.23
C PHE A 476 -32.26 10.42 42.20
N VAL A 477 -33.48 10.93 42.27
CA VAL A 477 -34.57 10.59 41.36
C VAL A 477 -34.88 11.79 40.49
N GLN A 478 -34.89 11.62 39.17
CA GLN A 478 -35.28 12.67 38.24
C GLN A 478 -36.70 12.45 37.74
N TYR A 479 -37.65 13.21 38.28
CA TYR A 479 -39.01 13.25 37.75
C TYR A 479 -38.99 13.56 36.23
N PRO A 480 -39.90 13.02 35.40
CA PRO A 480 -39.81 13.13 33.94
C PRO A 480 -39.54 14.56 33.47
N LYS A 481 -38.37 14.76 32.84
CA LYS A 481 -37.89 16.05 32.31
C LYS A 481 -37.64 17.16 33.35
N GLY A 482 -37.61 16.81 34.64
CA GLY A 482 -37.36 17.72 35.76
C GLY A 482 -35.91 17.72 36.27
N PRO A 483 -35.63 18.52 37.31
CA PRO A 483 -34.40 18.43 38.09
C PRO A 483 -34.32 17.11 38.87
N TYR A 484 -33.10 16.72 39.28
CA TYR A 484 -32.92 15.61 40.21
C TYR A 484 -33.36 16.02 41.60
N ILE A 485 -34.08 15.14 42.28
CA ILE A 485 -34.50 15.25 43.68
C ILE A 485 -33.64 14.31 44.50
N TYR A 486 -33.08 14.80 45.60
CA TYR A 486 -32.35 13.93 46.53
C TYR A 486 -33.32 13.24 47.51
N CYS A 487 -33.40 11.92 47.40
CA CYS A 487 -34.33 11.08 48.18
C CYS A 487 -33.73 10.54 49.48
N GLY A 488 -32.44 10.80 49.74
CA GLY A 488 -31.77 10.39 50.97
C GLY A 488 -30.77 9.25 50.76
N ARG A 489 -30.47 8.56 51.87
CA ARG A 489 -29.50 7.45 51.92
C ARG A 489 -30.24 6.13 51.82
N LEU A 490 -29.68 5.21 51.05
CA LEU A 490 -30.20 3.85 50.92
C LEU A 490 -29.41 2.89 51.80
N GLY A 491 -30.15 2.05 52.54
CA GLY A 491 -29.62 0.86 53.19
C GLY A 491 -29.60 -0.29 52.21
N TYR A 492 -28.47 -0.98 52.11
CA TYR A 492 -28.34 -2.14 51.24
C TYR A 492 -28.92 -3.39 51.93
N LEU A 493 -29.94 -4.00 51.32
CA LEU A 493 -30.60 -5.20 51.84
C LEU A 493 -30.11 -6.49 51.18
N GLY A 494 -29.57 -6.41 49.96
CA GLY A 494 -29.09 -7.57 49.20
C GLY A 494 -29.19 -7.35 47.69
N HIS A 495 -28.67 -8.30 46.91
CA HIS A 495 -28.79 -8.32 45.45
C HIS A 495 -29.01 -9.75 44.96
N GLN A 496 -29.77 -9.89 43.87
CA GLN A 496 -30.04 -11.20 43.28
C GLN A 496 -28.99 -11.46 42.20
N GLY A 497 -28.15 -12.48 42.38
CA GLY A 497 -27.18 -12.90 41.36
C GLY A 497 -27.87 -13.40 40.09
N LEU A 498 -27.28 -13.13 38.92
CA LEU A 498 -27.74 -13.58 37.59
C LEU A 498 -27.83 -15.11 37.41
N ASN A 499 -27.44 -15.90 38.41
CA ASN A 499 -27.54 -17.36 38.37
C ASN A 499 -28.97 -17.89 38.60
N PHE A 500 -29.93 -17.02 38.90
CA PHE A 500 -31.34 -17.39 38.88
C PHE A 500 -31.95 -17.03 37.52
N SER A 501 -32.28 -18.06 36.73
CA SER A 501 -33.23 -17.93 35.62
C SER A 501 -34.42 -17.14 36.13
N LEU A 502 -34.71 -16.02 35.47
CA LEU A 502 -35.91 -15.22 35.67
C LEU A 502 -37.13 -16.14 35.44
N LYS A 503 -37.53 -16.91 36.47
CA LYS A 503 -38.89 -17.42 36.59
C LYS A 503 -39.74 -16.21 36.95
N VAL A 504 -39.90 -15.32 35.97
CA VAL A 504 -41.16 -14.60 35.88
C VAL A 504 -42.15 -15.73 35.64
N ASP A 505 -43.14 -15.86 36.51
CA ASP A 505 -44.28 -16.76 36.33
C ASP A 505 -45.14 -16.29 35.13
N MET A 506 -44.51 -16.17 33.96
CA MET A 506 -45.17 -16.21 32.67
C MET A 506 -45.56 -17.66 32.48
N THR A 507 -46.79 -17.98 32.91
CA THR A 507 -47.43 -19.29 32.89
C THR A 507 -46.82 -20.28 31.89
N ASP A 508 -46.40 -21.46 32.38
CA ASP A 508 -45.70 -22.53 31.64
C ASP A 508 -46.34 -22.94 30.29
N LYS A 509 -47.60 -22.55 30.06
CA LYS A 509 -48.32 -22.72 28.79
C LYS A 509 -47.65 -22.02 27.60
N VAL A 510 -47.15 -20.78 27.77
CA VAL A 510 -46.63 -19.97 26.64
C VAL A 510 -45.28 -20.49 26.14
N LEU A 511 -44.42 -20.97 27.06
CA LEU A 511 -43.12 -21.54 26.71
C LEU A 511 -43.24 -22.92 26.05
N SER A 512 -44.30 -23.67 26.35
CA SER A 512 -44.62 -24.95 25.70
C SER A 512 -44.97 -24.74 24.23
N GLU A 513 -45.88 -23.81 23.93
CA GLU A 513 -46.31 -23.49 22.56
C GLU A 513 -45.17 -22.95 21.70
N TYR A 514 -44.30 -22.10 22.27
CA TYR A 514 -43.14 -21.59 21.55
C TYR A 514 -42.14 -22.69 21.17
N LYS A 515 -41.89 -23.66 22.05
CA LYS A 515 -41.01 -24.80 21.77
C LYS A 515 -41.56 -25.70 20.66
N VAL A 516 -42.89 -25.91 20.65
CA VAL A 516 -43.58 -26.66 19.59
C VAL A 516 -43.47 -25.94 18.25
N MET A 517 -43.74 -24.62 18.21
CA MET A 517 -43.59 -23.82 17.00
C MET A 517 -42.14 -23.81 16.46
N ARG A 518 -41.15 -23.72 17.35
CA ARG A 518 -39.73 -23.74 16.95
C ARG A 518 -39.34 -25.08 16.33
N ARG A 519 -39.81 -26.21 16.87
CA ARG A 519 -39.58 -27.54 16.26
C ARG A 519 -40.26 -27.66 14.91
N ARG A 520 -41.50 -27.15 14.77
CA ARG A 520 -42.24 -27.17 13.51
C ARG A 520 -41.50 -26.42 12.39
N ARG A 521 -41.00 -25.20 12.68
CA ARG A 521 -40.20 -24.42 11.71
C ARG A 521 -38.88 -25.10 11.34
N MET A 522 -38.21 -25.76 12.28
CA MET A 522 -36.98 -26.50 12.01
C MET A 522 -37.23 -27.68 11.07
N GLU A 523 -38.36 -28.38 11.25
CA GLU A 523 -38.77 -29.50 10.39
C GLU A 523 -39.19 -29.01 9.00
N GLU A 524 -39.98 -27.93 8.90
CA GLU A 524 -40.37 -27.29 7.63
C GLU A 524 -39.15 -26.82 6.83
N ASN A 525 -38.18 -26.17 7.49
CA ASN A 525 -36.93 -25.79 6.84
C ASN A 525 -36.14 -27.00 6.35
N ARG A 526 -36.15 -28.11 7.11
CA ARG A 526 -35.48 -29.35 6.71
C ARG A 526 -36.14 -30.00 5.50
N GLN A 527 -37.48 -29.99 5.45
CA GLN A 527 -38.25 -30.48 4.30
C GLN A 527 -38.06 -29.59 3.07
N MET A 528 -38.06 -28.27 3.23
CA MET A 528 -37.79 -27.32 2.15
C MET A 528 -36.38 -27.53 1.58
N LEU A 529 -35.37 -27.67 2.44
CA LEU A 529 -33.99 -27.95 2.00
C LEU A 529 -33.86 -29.31 1.31
N ALA A 530 -34.62 -30.32 1.72
CA ALA A 530 -34.68 -31.61 1.04
C ALA A 530 -35.34 -31.50 -0.35
N SER A 531 -36.40 -30.70 -0.48
CA SER A 531 -37.11 -30.50 -1.76
C SER A 531 -36.26 -29.76 -2.81
N LEU A 532 -35.28 -28.97 -2.36
CA LEU A 532 -34.39 -28.21 -3.25
C LEU A 532 -33.27 -29.07 -3.88
N ALA A 533 -33.22 -30.38 -3.59
CA ALA A 533 -32.26 -31.34 -4.17
C ALA A 533 -30.80 -30.85 -4.16
N LEU A 534 -30.42 -30.07 -3.14
CA LEU A 534 -29.09 -29.51 -3.05
C LEU A 534 -28.08 -30.64 -2.74
N PRO A 535 -26.99 -30.77 -3.51
CA PRO A 535 -25.98 -31.79 -3.26
C PRO A 535 -25.42 -31.64 -1.84
N SER A 536 -25.57 -32.68 -1.03
CA SER A 536 -25.11 -32.68 0.35
C SER A 536 -23.59 -32.55 0.38
N LEU A 537 -23.11 -31.38 0.82
CA LEU A 537 -21.68 -31.17 0.99
C LEU A 537 -21.20 -32.16 2.07
N PRO A 538 -20.19 -33.01 1.78
CA PRO A 538 -19.68 -33.95 2.76
C PRO A 538 -19.17 -33.19 3.97
N ARG A 539 -19.73 -33.49 5.14
CA ARG A 539 -19.31 -32.94 6.42
C ARG A 539 -17.82 -33.20 6.58
N LYS A 540 -17.02 -32.13 6.60
CA LYS A 540 -15.60 -32.18 6.98
C LYS A 540 -15.52 -32.76 8.38
N SER A 541 -14.93 -33.94 8.50
CA SER A 541 -14.60 -34.58 9.77
C SER A 541 -13.75 -33.64 10.62
N SER A 542 -14.02 -33.63 11.92
CA SER A 542 -13.28 -32.87 12.92
C SER A 542 -11.79 -33.23 12.84
N ARG A 543 -11.00 -32.22 12.47
CA ARG A 543 -9.54 -32.26 12.39
C ARG A 543 -8.97 -32.66 13.75
N SER A 544 -8.32 -33.83 13.82
CA SER A 544 -7.56 -34.27 14.98
C SER A 544 -6.44 -33.28 15.29
N GLN A 545 -6.36 -32.83 16.54
CA GLN A 545 -5.26 -31.99 17.01
C GLN A 545 -3.99 -32.85 17.14
N ALA A 546 -2.92 -32.43 16.49
CA ALA A 546 -1.60 -33.04 16.62
C ALA A 546 -0.98 -32.68 17.99
N PRO A 547 -0.29 -33.63 18.67
CA PRO A 547 0.35 -33.38 19.96
C PRO A 547 1.56 -32.46 19.80
N LYS A 548 1.68 -31.50 20.73
CA LYS A 548 2.77 -30.51 20.79
C LYS A 548 4.11 -31.20 21.05
N ALA A 549 5.09 -30.88 20.21
CA ALA A 549 6.47 -31.35 20.35
C ALA A 549 7.11 -30.81 21.63
N ALA A 550 7.73 -31.72 22.38
CA ALA A 550 8.48 -31.44 23.59
C ALA A 550 9.72 -30.58 23.30
N VAL A 551 9.87 -29.54 24.11
CA VAL A 551 11.02 -28.63 24.19
C VAL A 551 12.26 -29.42 24.62
N LYS A 552 13.33 -29.39 23.82
CA LYS A 552 14.65 -29.92 24.19
C LYS A 552 15.33 -28.94 25.14
N LEU A 553 15.51 -29.36 26.40
CA LEU A 553 16.43 -28.74 27.34
C LEU A 553 17.86 -29.21 27.03
N GLU A 554 18.81 -28.28 27.02
CA GLU A 554 20.25 -28.59 26.93
C GLU A 554 20.76 -29.25 28.22
N PRO A 555 21.66 -30.25 28.13
CA PRO A 555 22.33 -30.79 29.30
C PRO A 555 23.67 -30.10 29.60
N THR A 556 23.72 -29.53 30.80
CA THR A 556 24.86 -28.96 31.50
C THR A 556 25.97 -30.00 31.82
N ARG A 557 27.24 -29.60 31.55
CA ARG A 557 28.53 -30.01 32.17
C ARG A 557 28.75 -31.46 32.65
N ARG A 558 29.62 -32.24 31.99
CA ARG A 558 30.43 -33.40 32.51
C ARG A 558 31.59 -33.69 31.53
N SER A 559 32.75 -34.30 31.83
CA SER A 559 33.62 -34.58 32.99
C SER A 559 35.00 -35.02 32.42
N SER A 560 36.10 -34.99 33.19
CA SER A 560 37.47 -35.17 32.69
C SER A 560 37.86 -36.58 32.19
N ARG A 561 36.97 -37.58 32.27
CA ARG A 561 37.22 -38.97 31.81
C ARG A 561 37.16 -39.18 30.29
N GLN A 562 36.72 -38.20 29.50
CA GLN A 562 36.70 -38.30 28.02
C GLN A 562 38.02 -37.85 27.35
N ARG A 563 38.97 -37.24 28.09
CA ARG A 563 40.27 -36.85 27.53
C ARG A 563 41.21 -38.05 27.33
N THR A 564 41.27 -38.96 28.30
CA THR A 564 42.14 -40.16 28.23
C THR A 564 41.73 -41.17 27.16
N ARG A 565 40.43 -41.24 26.79
CA ARG A 565 39.98 -42.09 25.67
C ARG A 565 40.33 -41.54 24.29
N ARG A 566 40.60 -40.23 24.16
CA ARG A 566 41.00 -39.62 22.87
C ARG A 566 42.50 -39.74 22.61
N GLU A 567 43.31 -39.85 23.65
CA GLU A 567 44.76 -40.04 23.51
C GLU A 567 45.12 -41.47 23.12
N THR A 568 44.43 -42.47 23.65
CA THR A 568 44.62 -43.88 23.24
C THR A 568 44.15 -44.14 21.81
N PHE A 569 43.08 -43.48 21.36
CA PHE A 569 42.58 -43.61 19.99
C PHE A 569 43.55 -42.97 18.96
N LYS A 570 44.20 -41.85 19.31
CA LYS A 570 45.19 -41.20 18.45
C LYS A 570 46.49 -41.99 18.30
N GLN A 571 46.90 -42.75 19.33
CA GLN A 571 48.08 -43.62 19.25
C GLN A 571 47.83 -44.85 18.37
N HIS A 572 46.60 -45.39 18.37
CA HIS A 572 46.23 -46.52 17.52
C HIS A 572 46.07 -46.12 16.04
N GLU A 573 45.64 -44.88 15.75
CA GLU A 573 45.52 -44.35 14.39
C GLU A 573 46.88 -44.01 13.75
N ALA A 574 47.89 -43.71 14.56
CA ALA A 574 49.25 -43.42 14.08
C ALA A 574 49.99 -44.68 13.60
N GLN A 575 49.69 -45.86 14.16
CA GLN A 575 50.35 -47.11 13.79
C GLN A 575 49.76 -47.78 12.52
N GLN A 576 48.53 -47.44 12.12
CA GLN A 576 47.91 -47.98 10.89
C GLN A 576 48.31 -47.24 9.60
N LYS A 577 48.99 -46.09 9.67
CA LYS A 577 49.29 -45.26 8.48
C LYS A 577 50.55 -45.66 7.69
N VAL A 578 51.19 -46.79 8.00
CA VAL A 578 52.49 -47.17 7.39
C VAL A 578 52.40 -48.25 6.30
N GLN A 579 51.24 -48.86 6.00
CA GLN A 579 51.19 -50.02 5.06
C GLN A 579 50.27 -49.94 3.82
N HIS A 580 49.69 -48.80 3.43
CA HIS A 580 48.86 -48.74 2.21
C HIS A 580 49.10 -47.49 1.36
N THR A 581 50.12 -47.49 0.49
CA THR A 581 50.47 -46.31 -0.32
C THR A 581 50.24 -46.39 -1.84
N PRO A 582 50.10 -47.54 -2.53
CA PRO A 582 49.76 -47.53 -3.96
C PRO A 582 48.26 -47.68 -4.25
N HIS A 583 47.48 -48.38 -3.41
CA HIS A 583 46.06 -48.65 -3.72
C HIS A 583 45.14 -47.45 -3.45
N GLN A 584 45.43 -46.67 -2.40
CA GLN A 584 44.65 -45.48 -2.04
C GLN A 584 44.74 -44.36 -3.08
N MET A 585 45.86 -44.21 -3.80
CA MET A 585 45.96 -43.20 -4.86
C MET A 585 45.08 -43.52 -6.08
N GLN A 586 44.87 -44.81 -6.39
CA GLN A 586 43.93 -45.20 -7.44
C GLN A 586 42.47 -44.98 -7.00
N GLU A 587 42.13 -45.30 -5.75
CA GLU A 587 40.78 -45.03 -5.21
C GLU A 587 40.49 -43.53 -5.15
N ILE A 588 41.44 -42.70 -4.73
CA ILE A 588 41.30 -41.24 -4.73
C ILE A 588 41.10 -40.71 -6.16
N ALA A 589 41.80 -41.26 -7.15
CA ALA A 589 41.63 -40.86 -8.55
C ALA A 589 40.26 -41.28 -9.10
N ILE A 590 39.77 -42.47 -8.76
CA ILE A 590 38.44 -42.97 -9.17
C ILE A 590 37.34 -42.10 -8.52
N VAL A 591 37.47 -41.79 -7.23
CA VAL A 591 36.55 -40.92 -6.50
C VAL A 591 36.58 -39.49 -7.06
N ALA A 592 37.75 -38.97 -7.44
CA ALA A 592 37.86 -37.65 -8.07
C ALA A 592 37.14 -37.60 -9.43
N ILE A 593 37.28 -38.64 -10.26
CA ILE A 593 36.58 -38.73 -11.56
C ILE A 593 35.06 -38.85 -11.35
N ALA A 594 34.62 -39.67 -10.39
CA ALA A 594 33.21 -39.82 -10.05
C ALA A 594 32.59 -38.50 -9.56
N ASN A 595 33.31 -37.76 -8.71
CA ASN A 595 32.86 -36.45 -8.24
C ASN A 595 32.80 -35.42 -9.37
N GLN A 596 33.71 -35.48 -10.34
CA GLN A 596 33.69 -34.58 -11.49
C GLN A 596 32.48 -34.87 -12.40
N GLN A 597 32.13 -36.13 -12.60
CA GLN A 597 30.92 -36.52 -13.33
C GLN A 597 29.64 -36.12 -12.59
N LEU A 598 29.60 -36.29 -11.26
CA LEU A 598 28.47 -35.88 -10.42
C LEU A 598 28.23 -34.36 -10.47
N ASN A 599 29.30 -33.56 -10.51
CA ASN A 599 29.18 -32.10 -10.64
C ASN A 599 28.64 -31.69 -12.02
N LEU A 600 29.03 -32.40 -13.09
CA LEU A 600 28.50 -32.15 -14.43
C LEU A 600 27.00 -32.49 -14.53
N THR A 601 26.58 -33.63 -13.95
CA THR A 601 25.16 -34.03 -13.94
C THR A 601 24.32 -33.07 -13.10
N GLN A 602 24.83 -32.60 -11.95
CA GLN A 602 24.14 -31.59 -11.14
C GLN A 602 23.93 -30.27 -11.92
N GLN A 603 24.94 -29.81 -12.67
CA GLN A 603 24.80 -28.62 -13.51
C GLN A 603 23.78 -28.79 -14.64
N GLU A 604 23.66 -29.98 -15.22
CA GLU A 604 22.66 -30.28 -16.24
C GLU A 604 21.24 -30.31 -15.65
N VAL A 605 21.07 -30.96 -14.49
CA VAL A 605 19.79 -30.98 -13.76
C VAL A 605 19.35 -29.56 -13.39
N GLU A 606 20.26 -28.71 -12.93
CA GLU A 606 19.95 -27.32 -12.59
C GLU A 606 19.51 -26.50 -13.82
N LYS A 607 20.15 -26.72 -14.98
CA LYS A 607 19.73 -26.10 -16.26
C LYS A 607 18.34 -26.56 -16.68
N VAL A 608 18.05 -27.85 -16.58
CA VAL A 608 16.72 -28.42 -16.91
C VAL A 608 15.65 -27.87 -15.97
N GLN A 609 15.93 -27.77 -14.66
CA GLN A 609 15.02 -27.16 -13.69
C GLN A 609 14.78 -25.67 -13.96
N LYS A 610 15.80 -24.90 -14.34
CA LYS A 610 15.65 -23.49 -14.74
C LYS A 610 14.78 -23.35 -15.99
N ILE A 611 14.89 -24.27 -16.95
CA ILE A 611 14.03 -24.29 -18.14
C ILE A 611 12.58 -24.66 -17.78
N ALA A 612 12.38 -25.66 -16.91
CA ALA A 612 11.06 -26.07 -16.44
C ALA A 612 10.34 -24.93 -15.68
N LYS A 613 11.02 -24.26 -14.74
CA LYS A 613 10.48 -23.10 -14.02
C LYS A 613 10.10 -21.95 -14.96
N LYS A 614 10.87 -21.72 -16.03
CA LYS A 614 10.54 -20.72 -17.05
C LYS A 614 9.30 -21.10 -17.86
N LYS A 615 9.13 -22.38 -18.22
CA LYS A 615 7.92 -22.87 -18.91
C LYS A 615 6.69 -22.73 -18.02
N GLN A 616 6.76 -23.19 -16.77
CA GLN A 616 5.68 -23.06 -15.80
C GLN A 616 5.23 -21.60 -15.64
N LYS A 617 6.18 -20.66 -15.49
CA LYS A 617 5.86 -19.23 -15.38
C LYS A 617 5.19 -18.64 -16.65
N ILE A 618 5.45 -19.22 -17.82
CA ILE A 618 4.78 -18.82 -19.07
C ILE A 618 3.36 -19.36 -19.09
N ASP A 619 3.14 -20.60 -18.65
CA ASP A 619 1.83 -21.24 -18.62
C ASP A 619 0.93 -20.59 -17.54
N ASP A 620 1.46 -20.26 -16.37
CA ASP A 620 0.74 -19.51 -15.33
C ASP A 620 0.28 -18.14 -15.84
N ARG A 621 1.15 -17.44 -16.60
CA ARG A 621 0.79 -16.16 -17.23
C ARG A 621 -0.26 -16.30 -18.33
N LYS A 622 -0.29 -17.43 -19.04
CA LYS A 622 -1.36 -17.70 -20.03
C LYS A 622 -2.68 -17.98 -19.31
N PHE A 623 -2.64 -18.73 -18.23
CA PHE A 623 -3.82 -19.03 -17.42
C PHE A 623 -4.42 -17.76 -16.81
N GLU A 624 -3.59 -16.90 -16.21
CA GLU A 624 -4.04 -15.62 -15.63
C GLU A 624 -4.67 -14.69 -16.69
N ARG A 625 -4.15 -14.70 -17.93
CA ARG A 625 -4.75 -13.95 -19.05
C ARG A 625 -6.11 -14.51 -19.45
N LEU A 626 -6.26 -15.83 -19.45
CA LEU A 626 -7.53 -16.49 -19.79
C LEU A 626 -8.61 -16.19 -18.74
N GLU A 627 -8.23 -16.22 -17.46
CA GLU A 627 -9.13 -15.92 -16.34
C GLU A 627 -9.58 -14.46 -16.36
N LYS A 628 -8.66 -13.51 -16.61
CA LYS A 628 -8.99 -12.10 -16.81
C LYS A 628 -9.90 -11.85 -18.03
N SER A 629 -9.77 -12.65 -19.09
CA SER A 629 -10.68 -12.58 -20.23
C SER A 629 -12.09 -13.02 -19.83
N LYS A 630 -12.22 -14.16 -19.14
CA LYS A 630 -13.51 -14.66 -18.66
C LYS A 630 -14.20 -13.70 -17.70
N GLN A 631 -13.45 -13.03 -16.82
CA GLN A 631 -13.99 -12.01 -15.91
C GLN A 631 -14.58 -10.82 -16.69
N ARG A 632 -13.88 -10.33 -17.73
CA ARG A 632 -14.39 -9.26 -18.58
C ARG A 632 -15.65 -9.68 -19.33
N ASP A 633 -15.70 -10.90 -19.85
CA ASP A 633 -16.87 -11.39 -20.57
C ASP A 633 -18.09 -11.51 -19.63
N MET A 634 -17.89 -11.91 -18.37
CA MET A 634 -18.94 -11.89 -17.35
C MET A 634 -19.37 -10.47 -16.97
N GLU A 635 -18.44 -9.53 -16.80
CA GLU A 635 -18.76 -8.12 -16.53
C GLU A 635 -19.60 -7.52 -17.66
N ILE A 636 -19.23 -7.80 -18.92
CA ILE A 636 -20.00 -7.37 -20.10
C ILE A 636 -21.43 -7.93 -20.02
N GLN A 637 -21.61 -9.23 -19.76
CA GLN A 637 -22.96 -9.81 -19.62
C GLN A 637 -23.77 -9.20 -18.47
N VAL A 638 -23.14 -8.92 -17.32
CA VAL A 638 -23.81 -8.27 -16.19
C VAL A 638 -24.25 -6.86 -16.55
N THR A 639 -23.41 -6.10 -17.27
CA THR A 639 -23.75 -4.75 -17.71
C THR A 639 -24.87 -4.75 -18.74
N GLU A 640 -24.91 -5.73 -19.64
CA GLU A 640 -26.00 -5.91 -20.61
C GLU A 640 -27.32 -6.28 -19.93
N ARG A 641 -27.31 -7.20 -18.95
CA ARG A 641 -28.49 -7.52 -18.15
C ARG A 641 -29.01 -6.30 -17.38
N LYS A 642 -28.12 -5.50 -16.78
CA LYS A 642 -28.50 -4.25 -16.11
C LYS A 642 -29.13 -3.24 -17.08
N LYS A 643 -28.59 -3.12 -18.30
CA LYS A 643 -29.20 -2.27 -19.35
C LYS A 643 -30.60 -2.76 -19.72
N GLN A 644 -30.79 -4.07 -19.89
CA GLN A 644 -32.10 -4.65 -20.19
C GLN A 644 -33.12 -4.41 -19.07
N GLN A 645 -32.73 -4.60 -17.81
CA GLN A 645 -33.58 -4.34 -16.64
C GLN A 645 -34.01 -2.87 -16.49
N VAL A 646 -33.23 -1.91 -17.00
CA VAL A 646 -33.59 -0.49 -16.98
C VAL A 646 -34.47 -0.11 -18.17
N ILE A 647 -34.28 -0.75 -19.33
CA ILE A 647 -35.05 -0.48 -20.55
C ILE A 647 -36.47 -1.04 -20.45
N GLU A 648 -36.67 -2.23 -19.88
CA GLU A 648 -37.99 -2.87 -19.77
C GLU A 648 -39.05 -2.03 -19.00
N PRO A 649 -38.79 -1.53 -17.78
CA PRO A 649 -39.77 -0.73 -17.06
C PRO A 649 -40.00 0.63 -17.71
N ARG A 650 -39.01 1.16 -18.44
CA ARG A 650 -39.15 2.41 -19.21
C ARG A 650 -40.02 2.21 -20.45
N LYS A 651 -39.94 1.06 -21.12
CA LYS A 651 -40.89 0.66 -22.18
C LYS A 651 -42.31 0.51 -21.62
N ARG A 652 -42.48 -0.20 -20.49
CA ARG A 652 -43.79 -0.35 -19.82
C ARG A 652 -44.38 0.98 -19.32
N GLN A 653 -43.55 1.95 -18.94
CA GLN A 653 -44.01 3.30 -18.61
C GLN A 653 -44.47 4.10 -19.83
N MET A 654 -43.82 3.92 -20.99
CA MET A 654 -44.23 4.55 -22.25
C MET A 654 -45.54 3.94 -22.76
N GLU A 655 -45.71 2.62 -22.64
CA GLU A 655 -46.93 1.90 -23.02
C GLU A 655 -48.14 2.25 -22.14
N ARG A 656 -47.92 2.62 -20.87
CA ARG A 656 -48.97 3.13 -19.95
C ARG A 656 -49.30 4.61 -20.14
N GLN A 657 -48.54 5.32 -20.97
CA GLN A 657 -48.80 6.70 -21.35
C GLN A 657 -49.35 6.76 -22.78
N GLU A 658 -50.30 5.90 -23.16
CA GLU A 658 -51.17 6.20 -24.29
C GLU A 658 -52.00 7.44 -23.95
N PRO A 659 -51.80 8.59 -24.62
CA PRO A 659 -52.73 9.69 -24.53
C PRO A 659 -53.82 9.47 -25.58
N TYR A 660 -55.06 9.68 -25.17
CA TYR A 660 -56.19 10.07 -26.02
C TYR A 660 -55.71 10.71 -27.34
N GLU A 661 -55.92 9.99 -28.44
CA GLU A 661 -55.62 10.49 -29.77
C GLU A 661 -56.36 11.81 -29.98
N LEU A 662 -55.59 12.88 -30.22
CA LEU A 662 -56.14 14.17 -30.61
C LEU A 662 -56.82 14.01 -31.98
N PRO A 663 -57.98 14.67 -32.21
CA PRO A 663 -58.69 14.57 -33.47
C PRO A 663 -57.76 14.84 -34.66
N PRO A 664 -57.85 14.06 -35.76
CA PRO A 664 -56.91 14.09 -36.87
C PRO A 664 -56.70 15.49 -37.49
N GLU A 665 -57.70 16.39 -37.40
CA GLU A 665 -57.57 17.78 -37.84
C GLU A 665 -56.52 18.59 -37.08
N LYS A 666 -56.38 18.38 -35.76
CA LYS A 666 -55.37 19.08 -34.95
C LYS A 666 -53.96 18.53 -35.21
N VAL A 667 -53.86 17.25 -35.55
CA VAL A 667 -52.60 16.61 -35.96
C VAL A 667 -52.19 17.09 -37.34
N ALA A 668 -53.12 17.19 -38.29
CA ALA A 668 -52.87 17.74 -39.62
C ALA A 668 -52.39 19.20 -39.57
N LYS A 669 -53.03 20.04 -38.75
CA LYS A 669 -52.62 21.44 -38.57
C LYS A 669 -51.21 21.55 -37.96
N ARG A 670 -50.91 20.74 -36.93
CA ARG A 670 -49.56 20.67 -36.36
C ARG A 670 -48.51 20.19 -37.36
N ASN A 671 -48.83 19.18 -38.17
CA ASN A 671 -47.91 18.66 -39.17
C ASN A 671 -47.66 19.69 -40.27
N ALA A 672 -48.67 20.46 -40.68
CA ALA A 672 -48.50 21.56 -41.62
C ALA A 672 -47.62 22.68 -41.04
N ASP A 673 -47.79 23.04 -39.76
CA ASP A 673 -46.96 24.03 -39.08
C ASP A 673 -45.50 23.56 -38.94
N ILE A 674 -45.28 22.27 -38.64
CA ILE A 674 -43.94 21.67 -38.57
C ILE A 674 -43.28 21.65 -39.95
N GLN A 675 -44.03 21.29 -41.01
CA GLN A 675 -43.50 21.32 -42.37
C GLN A 675 -43.14 22.74 -42.83
N LYS A 676 -43.94 23.75 -42.48
CA LYS A 676 -43.59 25.16 -42.71
C LYS A 676 -42.30 25.55 -41.99
N PHE A 677 -42.16 25.16 -40.73
CA PHE A 677 -40.94 25.45 -39.96
C PHE A 677 -39.70 24.77 -40.54
N ILE A 678 -39.81 23.51 -40.96
CA ILE A 678 -38.71 22.80 -41.63
C ILE A 678 -38.32 23.49 -42.94
N GLN A 679 -39.31 23.92 -43.73
CA GLN A 679 -39.06 24.61 -44.99
C GLN A 679 -38.37 25.97 -44.75
N GLU A 680 -38.84 26.74 -43.78
CA GLU A 680 -38.27 28.05 -43.42
C GLU A 680 -36.80 27.91 -42.98
N GLU A 681 -36.46 26.85 -42.24
CA GLU A 681 -35.10 26.64 -41.77
C GLU A 681 -34.16 26.07 -42.85
N LEU A 682 -34.69 25.31 -43.80
CA LEU A 682 -33.96 24.92 -45.00
C LEU A 682 -33.67 26.13 -45.90
N ASP A 683 -34.64 27.04 -46.07
CA ASP A 683 -34.46 28.26 -46.85
C ASP A 683 -33.43 29.19 -46.20
N LYS A 684 -33.40 29.25 -44.86
CA LYS A 684 -32.38 30.01 -44.10
C LYS A 684 -30.97 29.42 -44.25
N GLN A 685 -30.84 28.09 -44.22
CA GLN A 685 -29.55 27.44 -44.50
C GLN A 685 -29.11 27.65 -45.95
N ALA A 686 -30.03 27.61 -46.91
CA ALA A 686 -29.75 27.90 -48.31
C ALA A 686 -29.30 29.36 -48.52
N TYR A 687 -29.87 30.30 -47.77
CA TYR A 687 -29.43 31.71 -47.77
C TYR A 687 -28.00 31.85 -47.25
N LEU A 688 -27.70 31.28 -46.07
CA LEU A 688 -26.35 31.33 -45.48
C LEU A 688 -25.29 30.66 -46.38
N ALA A 689 -25.65 29.59 -47.08
CA ALA A 689 -24.75 28.93 -48.03
C ALA A 689 -24.46 29.80 -49.27
N ARG A 690 -25.41 30.62 -49.73
CA ARG A 690 -25.18 31.59 -50.83
C ARG A 690 -24.30 32.74 -50.36
N GLU A 691 -24.53 33.24 -49.15
CA GLU A 691 -23.72 34.30 -48.53
C GLU A 691 -22.27 33.84 -48.33
N GLN A 692 -22.05 32.61 -47.87
CA GLN A 692 -20.71 32.03 -47.79
C GLN A 692 -20.03 31.91 -49.15
N ARG A 693 -20.76 31.50 -50.20
CA ARG A 693 -20.21 31.44 -51.55
C ARG A 693 -19.85 32.82 -52.10
N GLN A 694 -20.64 33.84 -51.80
CA GLN A 694 -20.32 35.23 -52.17
C GLN A 694 -19.05 35.69 -51.45
N TRP A 695 -18.93 35.41 -50.15
CA TRP A 695 -17.72 35.67 -49.37
C TRP A 695 -16.46 34.98 -49.94
N GLU A 696 -16.58 33.72 -50.34
CA GLU A 696 -15.47 32.96 -50.95
C GLU A 696 -15.08 33.51 -52.34
N VAL A 697 -16.01 34.11 -53.08
CA VAL A 697 -15.74 34.75 -54.38
C VAL A 697 -15.12 36.14 -54.21
N GLU A 698 -15.54 36.89 -53.18
CA GLU A 698 -15.05 38.25 -52.93
C GLU A 698 -13.65 38.26 -52.28
N HIS A 699 -13.22 37.17 -51.61
CA HIS A 699 -11.95 37.10 -50.89
C HIS A 699 -11.00 35.96 -51.34
N PRO A 700 -10.56 35.90 -52.61
CA PRO A 700 -9.69 34.82 -53.09
C PRO A 700 -8.22 34.92 -52.63
N ILE A 701 -7.81 36.04 -52.00
CA ILE A 701 -6.38 36.38 -51.79
C ILE A 701 -5.74 35.66 -50.58
N SER A 702 -6.52 35.15 -49.62
CA SER A 702 -5.95 34.58 -48.37
C SER A 702 -5.39 33.14 -48.51
N ARG A 703 -5.78 32.37 -49.55
CA ARG A 703 -5.31 30.99 -49.72
C ARG A 703 -3.90 30.86 -50.31
N GLN A 704 -3.38 31.88 -50.98
CA GLN A 704 -2.01 31.83 -51.53
C GLN A 704 -0.94 32.17 -50.48
N GLU A 705 -1.26 33.01 -49.49
CA GLU A 705 -0.32 33.38 -48.42
C GLU A 705 -0.14 32.26 -47.38
N GLU A 706 -1.17 31.45 -47.10
CA GLU A 706 -1.06 30.31 -46.18
C GLU A 706 -0.19 29.16 -46.71
N MET A 707 -0.03 29.01 -48.04
CA MET A 707 0.84 27.98 -48.62
C MET A 707 2.32 28.36 -48.67
N LEU A 708 2.67 29.64 -48.59
CA LEU A 708 4.06 30.09 -48.55
C LEU A 708 4.70 29.88 -47.17
N ILE A 709 3.92 30.01 -46.09
CA ILE A 709 4.43 29.90 -44.70
C ILE A 709 4.75 28.44 -44.30
N GLN A 710 4.18 27.43 -44.99
CA GLN A 710 4.46 26.02 -44.69
C GLN A 710 5.71 25.44 -45.36
N ASN A 711 6.28 26.11 -46.37
CA ASN A 711 7.45 25.59 -47.10
C ASN A 711 8.81 26.08 -46.55
N ASP A 712 8.85 27.16 -45.78
CA ASP A 712 10.11 27.71 -45.23
C ASP A 712 10.59 27.06 -43.91
N VAL A 713 9.86 26.09 -43.36
CA VAL A 713 10.18 25.47 -42.06
C VAL A 713 10.96 24.15 -42.19
N GLN A 714 11.35 23.72 -43.40
CA GLN A 714 12.01 22.41 -43.60
C GLN A 714 13.43 22.39 -44.16
N GLU A 715 14.08 23.53 -44.36
CA GLU A 715 15.51 23.54 -44.71
C GLU A 715 16.31 24.44 -43.77
N GLN A 716 17.13 23.80 -42.93
CA GLN A 716 18.53 24.13 -42.63
C GLN A 716 18.91 23.67 -41.21
N ILE A 717 19.64 22.55 -41.15
CA ILE A 717 20.60 22.29 -40.07
C ILE A 717 21.98 22.60 -40.66
N PRO A 718 22.77 23.49 -40.04
CA PRO A 718 24.21 23.39 -40.12
C PRO A 718 24.83 23.14 -38.74
N THR A 719 25.75 22.18 -38.76
CA THR A 719 26.82 21.94 -37.80
C THR A 719 27.72 23.16 -37.62
N THR A 720 28.13 23.48 -36.40
CA THR A 720 29.53 23.80 -35.99
C THR A 720 29.59 24.10 -34.49
N GLY A 721 30.69 23.70 -33.85
CA GLY A 721 30.92 23.93 -32.42
C GLY A 721 31.78 25.16 -32.10
N VAL A 722 32.18 25.19 -30.84
CA VAL A 722 33.42 25.80 -30.28
C VAL A 722 33.35 27.30 -29.89
N VAL A 723 33.58 27.52 -28.58
CA VAL A 723 34.31 28.64 -27.92
C VAL A 723 33.58 29.87 -27.34
N LYS A 724 33.68 29.93 -25.99
CA LYS A 724 34.03 31.03 -25.06
C LYS A 724 33.15 32.29 -24.85
N GLU A 725 32.95 32.51 -23.54
CA GLU A 725 33.15 33.74 -22.74
C GLU A 725 32.07 34.85 -22.67
N LYS A 726 31.64 35.04 -21.41
CA LYS A 726 31.54 36.29 -20.61
C LYS A 726 30.47 37.35 -20.91
N LYS A 727 29.75 37.61 -19.79
CA LYS A 727 29.43 38.89 -19.12
C LYS A 727 28.33 39.79 -19.67
N THR A 728 27.48 40.20 -18.70
CA THR A 728 26.74 41.47 -18.53
C THR A 728 25.74 41.82 -19.63
N GLY A 729 24.51 42.25 -19.39
CA GLY A 729 23.83 42.77 -18.22
C GLY A 729 22.69 43.67 -18.77
N GLU A 730 21.56 43.67 -18.09
CA GLU A 730 20.59 44.77 -18.01
C GLU A 730 19.59 45.07 -19.16
N ILE A 731 18.32 44.87 -18.79
CA ILE A 731 17.17 45.80 -18.81
C ILE A 731 16.03 45.59 -19.85
N ALA A 732 14.84 45.46 -19.23
CA ALA A 732 13.48 45.88 -19.61
C ALA A 732 12.58 45.02 -20.52
N ASN A 733 11.55 44.52 -19.83
CA ASN A 733 10.11 44.77 -20.05
C ASN A 733 9.25 43.87 -20.94
N GLU A 734 8.04 43.66 -20.40
CA GLU A 734 6.74 43.35 -21.03
C GLU A 734 6.57 41.92 -21.60
N PHE A 735 5.44 41.23 -21.47
CA PHE A 735 4.19 41.28 -20.71
C PHE A 735 3.53 39.88 -20.96
N ASP A 736 2.40 39.58 -20.32
CA ASP A 736 1.48 38.45 -20.56
C ASP A 736 1.91 37.05 -20.06
N GLU A 737 1.42 36.59 -18.91
CA GLU A 737 0.06 36.12 -18.59
C GLU A 737 -0.44 34.91 -19.40
N ALA A 738 -0.96 33.97 -18.59
CA ALA A 738 -1.94 32.93 -18.91
C ALA A 738 -1.46 31.59 -19.51
N ASP A 739 -1.80 30.58 -18.71
CA ASP A 739 -2.55 29.40 -19.12
C ASP A 739 -1.86 28.02 -19.25
N LEU A 740 -2.23 27.18 -18.27
CA LEU A 740 -3.08 26.00 -18.48
C LEU A 740 -2.49 24.67 -17.97
N MET A 741 -2.61 24.49 -16.67
CA MET A 741 -2.68 23.17 -16.03
C MET A 741 -4.08 22.57 -16.24
N GLU A 742 -4.28 21.80 -17.32
CA GLU A 742 -5.50 21.02 -17.48
C GLU A 742 -5.40 19.68 -16.70
N THR A 743 -6.22 19.62 -15.66
CA THR A 743 -6.30 18.54 -14.68
C THR A 743 -7.15 17.40 -15.23
N VAL A 744 -6.56 16.21 -15.40
CA VAL A 744 -7.28 14.98 -15.78
C VAL A 744 -7.87 14.29 -14.54
N MET A 745 -9.18 14.46 -14.37
CA MET A 745 -10.05 13.70 -13.49
C MET A 745 -10.22 12.26 -13.99
N GLY A 746 -10.17 11.30 -13.06
CA GLY A 746 -10.47 9.89 -13.28
C GLY A 746 -10.96 9.26 -11.98
N GLU A 747 -12.28 9.07 -11.92
CA GLU A 747 -13.03 8.35 -10.89
C GLU A 747 -12.73 6.85 -10.98
N LEU A 748 -12.69 6.16 -9.83
CA LEU A 748 -12.99 4.73 -9.74
C LEU A 748 -13.30 4.33 -8.29
N GLU A 749 -14.34 3.50 -8.23
CA GLU A 749 -15.14 2.98 -7.13
C GLU A 749 -14.40 1.92 -6.31
N TYR A 750 -14.79 1.72 -5.04
CA TYR A 750 -14.52 0.49 -4.30
C TYR A 750 -15.69 0.08 -3.42
N GLU A 751 -16.04 -1.21 -3.57
CA GLU A 751 -16.88 -2.07 -2.76
C GLU A 751 -16.37 -2.19 -1.32
N VAL A 752 -17.33 -2.25 -0.38
CA VAL A 752 -17.13 -2.58 1.03
C VAL A 752 -17.67 -3.99 1.24
N MET A 753 -16.83 -4.91 1.73
CA MET A 753 -17.26 -6.17 2.34
C MET A 753 -17.33 -5.99 3.86
N LEU A 754 -18.45 -6.41 4.44
CA LEU A 754 -18.70 -6.55 5.88
C LEU A 754 -17.89 -7.69 6.50
#